data_AF-A0A819B413-F1
#
_entry.id   AF-A0A819B413-F1
#
_cell.length_a   1.000
_cell.length_b   1.000
_cell.length_c   1.000
_cell.angle_alpha   90.00
_cell.angle_beta   90.00
_cell.angle_gamma   90.00
#
_symmetry.space_group_name_H-M   'P 1'
#
loop_
_entity.id
_entity.type
_entity.pdbx_description
1 polymer ?
#
loop_
_entity_poly.entity_id
_entity_poly.type
_entity_poly.pdbx_seq_one_letter_code
_entity_poly.pdbx_strand_id
1 'polypeptide(L)'
;MATKGGRNRNGGGGGNHSDDEEDDFHNKSQQRPRSTSRHHHHHHRSDRRHVQQQNQGPQQPHHQQQQQQQQQHSSYDPNKRRKFGGGGLEDDELTEDKLQMALFALGQKSDSTLEQNLRDLCTTLCNDLTKHKKVILHILNQCIQLIPERLTIYSTLIGLLNASVITFGSDFLDTCISSLKEALVLYKYEIIQRYIRFLSDLSNVKLLSTSSILTLYETLIETTTETNVPQVRTDFFVYCVLISLPYSGKILSEKHNTELNRLLYTIDKYIYKRSKIHVPILQVWTSIEPHPQEEYLDCLWAQIKRLNQDEWAESQIFRPYYTYADTLFSDISASIVHDLPTITIPLHKDTIIYPLPKIVFRMFDYTDVPEQYVLPGAHAIERYLVEDEISNIIHTYHNERKDCAIQLTQIRPKAKIPLNYMIIEVIFGHLFMLPRPPHLELFYGSLLLELCKLQPSTLPPVLVQAVEMLFERLNTMKTSCIERFATWFSYHLSNFQFTWGWQDWIDCLDENPESPKIKFIRETFQRCMRLSFHQRVIDFVPEQFYKLVPNKPSPVFKFEETETPIFGSEYAQLLNKKIKERSAAEDILRILNTVPNPTKDDTAVVTPSASTINPATTDLTYNMVQIDLFVSSLLWIGSKSFTHSFAALAKYHQLFKILIESEEQQIQVLKSMYEIWPNHQQMMVVLVDKLVKTQIVECSAVANWIFSSELGSELTNFYVWEILSSTIEKMNRQVEKHHNELLDLGRQLNISTTIQSIPSSAIPIDIIPASEPVITTTEEKVSDENKMDESETPVSEEEKPKPNNLKRRRESDDDEEDNNEEQESAEKLQTMQITQPPMDEATAKLHEKYEIVEERLAHAREQQKKLYLIVFQRFIMTLSDFLNECESKNVDPVSTPWLKWIIERLQEIFLLYHEQVFQYVSTFESLIFTSDIDFCILEVFQQFCALRA
;
A
#
# COMPACT_ATOMS: atom_id res chain seq x y z
N MET A 1 -40.29 -37.71 13.45
CA MET A 1 -40.41 -39.12 13.01
C MET A 1 -39.13 -39.40 12.22
N ALA A 2 -38.16 -40.23 12.65
CA ALA A 2 -38.16 -41.70 12.89
C ALA A 2 -38.11 -42.50 11.58
N THR A 3 -37.21 -43.47 11.28
CA THR A 3 -36.06 -44.14 11.99
C THR A 3 -34.93 -44.47 10.97
N LYS A 4 -33.64 -44.79 11.23
CA LYS A 4 -32.76 -45.09 12.41
C LYS A 4 -32.30 -46.58 12.61
N GLY A 5 -31.38 -47.09 11.78
CA GLY A 5 -30.58 -48.33 12.00
C GLY A 5 -29.91 -48.89 10.72
N GLY A 6 -28.92 -49.81 10.73
CA GLY A 6 -28.03 -50.26 11.83
C GLY A 6 -27.40 -51.69 11.73
N ARG A 7 -26.06 -51.76 11.53
CA ARG A 7 -25.08 -52.86 11.85
C ARG A 7 -24.93 -54.15 10.99
N ASN A 8 -23.65 -54.60 10.96
CA ASN A 8 -23.06 -55.83 10.39
C ASN A 8 -23.65 -57.19 10.84
N ARG A 9 -23.32 -58.27 10.09
CA ARG A 9 -23.02 -59.60 10.67
C ARG A 9 -22.11 -60.47 9.79
N ASN A 10 -21.41 -61.42 10.42
CA ASN A 10 -20.47 -62.40 9.81
C ASN A 10 -21.14 -63.74 9.47
N GLY A 11 -20.48 -64.53 8.61
CA GLY A 11 -20.56 -66.00 8.55
C GLY A 11 -19.59 -66.56 7.49
N GLY A 12 -18.99 -67.75 7.63
CA GLY A 12 -18.92 -68.62 8.83
C GLY A 12 -18.68 -70.11 8.50
N GLY A 13 -17.45 -70.60 8.71
CA GLY A 13 -17.06 -72.03 8.57
C GLY A 13 -16.75 -72.48 7.12
N GLY A 14 -15.98 -73.55 6.89
CA GLY A 14 -15.20 -74.39 7.82
C GLY A 14 -14.70 -75.69 7.13
N GLY A 15 -13.67 -76.35 7.69
CA GLY A 15 -13.20 -77.66 7.20
C GLY A 15 -11.78 -78.04 7.66
N ASN A 16 -11.59 -79.27 8.15
CA ASN A 16 -10.30 -79.89 8.46
C ASN A 16 -10.01 -81.03 7.47
N HIS A 17 -8.75 -81.25 7.10
CA HIS A 17 -8.01 -82.51 7.36
C HIS A 17 -6.62 -82.54 6.67
N SER A 18 -5.70 -83.31 7.28
CA SER A 18 -4.59 -84.11 6.70
C SER A 18 -3.56 -83.51 5.74
N ASP A 19 -2.27 -83.85 5.77
CA ASP A 19 -1.38 -84.59 6.73
C ASP A 19 0.09 -84.24 6.32
N ASP A 20 1.07 -84.46 7.22
CA ASP A 20 2.53 -84.78 7.04
C ASP A 20 3.42 -84.07 5.96
N GLU A 21 4.75 -83.88 6.07
CA GLU A 21 5.83 -84.45 6.93
C GLU A 21 7.04 -83.44 7.08
N GLU A 22 8.19 -83.88 7.65
CA GLU A 22 9.37 -83.13 8.22
C GLU A 22 10.28 -82.33 7.22
N ASP A 23 11.22 -81.40 7.53
CA ASP A 23 12.13 -81.07 8.69
C ASP A 23 12.55 -79.52 8.78
N ASP A 24 13.41 -79.07 9.73
CA ASP A 24 13.74 -77.66 10.11
C ASP A 24 15.03 -76.99 9.56
N PHE A 25 16.20 -77.64 9.67
CA PHE A 25 17.51 -77.00 10.00
C PHE A 25 17.75 -75.47 9.74
N HIS A 26 17.52 -74.67 10.80
CA HIS A 26 18.54 -73.86 11.52
C HIS A 26 19.24 -72.62 10.87
N ASN A 27 19.74 -71.60 11.61
CA ASN A 27 19.41 -71.00 12.93
C ASN A 27 20.21 -69.67 13.13
N LYS A 28 19.79 -68.80 14.08
CA LYS A 28 20.49 -67.69 14.81
C LYS A 28 21.71 -66.96 14.18
N SER A 29 21.83 -65.62 14.08
CA SER A 29 21.49 -64.46 14.95
C SER A 29 22.48 -64.10 16.09
N GLN A 30 22.68 -62.78 16.30
CA GLN A 30 23.22 -62.04 17.49
C GLN A 30 24.73 -61.67 17.62
N GLN A 31 24.99 -60.36 17.42
CA GLN A 31 25.63 -59.37 18.33
C GLN A 31 26.97 -59.61 19.12
N ARG A 32 27.77 -58.51 19.18
CA ARG A 32 28.71 -58.06 20.27
C ARG A 32 30.08 -58.80 20.42
N PRO A 33 31.09 -58.24 21.13
CA PRO A 33 31.43 -56.81 21.38
C PRO A 33 32.95 -56.43 21.37
N ARG A 34 33.24 -55.11 21.38
CA ARG A 34 34.35 -54.39 22.10
C ARG A 34 35.85 -54.79 21.94
N SER A 35 36.57 -53.94 21.18
CA SER A 35 37.64 -53.00 21.66
C SER A 35 39.13 -53.40 21.86
N THR A 36 39.98 -52.42 21.52
CA THR A 36 41.31 -52.01 22.08
C THR A 36 42.64 -52.23 21.30
N SER A 37 43.43 -51.14 21.33
CA SER A 37 44.91 -51.05 21.33
C SER A 37 45.68 -50.70 20.03
N ARG A 38 46.88 -50.16 20.23
CA ARG A 38 47.80 -49.50 19.27
C ARG A 38 49.10 -50.31 19.09
N HIS A 39 49.78 -50.16 17.95
CA HIS A 39 51.13 -49.55 17.76
C HIS A 39 51.58 -49.83 16.28
N HIS A 40 51.98 -48.88 15.43
CA HIS A 40 53.11 -47.91 15.42
C HIS A 40 54.49 -48.49 15.04
N HIS A 41 54.89 -48.38 13.75
CA HIS A 41 56.27 -48.14 13.22
C HIS A 41 56.24 -48.03 11.66
N HIS A 42 57.35 -47.73 10.95
CA HIS A 42 57.91 -46.39 10.69
C HIS A 42 58.79 -46.39 9.39
N HIS A 43 59.22 -45.22 8.87
CA HIS A 43 60.30 -45.03 7.85
C HIS A 43 60.03 -45.56 6.40
N HIS A 44 60.71 -45.17 5.29
CA HIS A 44 61.43 -43.96 4.75
C HIS A 44 61.86 -44.29 3.27
N ARG A 45 62.40 -43.48 2.33
CA ARG A 45 62.78 -42.05 2.14
C ARG A 45 63.13 -41.76 0.63
N SER A 46 62.92 -40.53 0.10
CA SER A 46 63.72 -39.83 -0.96
C SER A 46 63.85 -40.44 -2.40
N ASP A 47 64.28 -39.78 -3.51
CA ASP A 47 64.70 -38.37 -3.76
C ASP A 47 64.60 -37.88 -5.25
N ARG A 48 64.15 -36.62 -5.44
CA ARG A 48 64.69 -35.46 -6.23
C ARG A 48 65.16 -35.46 -7.72
N ARG A 49 65.13 -34.20 -8.26
CA ARG A 49 65.85 -33.54 -9.42
C ARG A 49 65.09 -33.49 -10.76
N HIS A 50 65.29 -32.52 -11.68
CA HIS A 50 65.52 -31.04 -11.72
C HIS A 50 65.58 -30.62 -13.24
N VAL A 51 65.11 -29.46 -13.74
CA VAL A 51 65.90 -28.23 -14.06
C VAL A 51 65.04 -27.23 -14.92
N GLN A 52 65.09 -25.92 -14.59
CA GLN A 52 64.98 -24.63 -15.36
C GLN A 52 64.15 -24.48 -16.69
N GLN A 53 63.18 -23.53 -16.80
CA GLN A 53 63.22 -22.09 -17.25
C GLN A 53 62.83 -21.88 -18.75
N GLN A 54 62.39 -20.72 -19.28
CA GLN A 54 62.46 -19.30 -18.84
C GLN A 54 61.37 -18.39 -19.52
N ASN A 55 61.06 -17.21 -18.92
CA ASN A 55 60.41 -16.00 -19.52
C ASN A 55 58.93 -16.11 -20.00
N GLN A 56 58.08 -15.05 -20.04
CA GLN A 56 58.14 -13.66 -19.53
C GLN A 56 56.70 -13.09 -19.38
N GLY A 57 56.45 -12.19 -18.42
CA GLY A 57 55.16 -11.48 -18.25
C GLY A 57 54.91 -11.07 -16.78
N PRO A 58 54.42 -9.84 -16.48
CA PRO A 58 54.47 -9.28 -15.13
C PRO A 58 53.30 -9.69 -14.22
N GLN A 59 53.59 -9.83 -12.92
CA GLN A 59 52.59 -9.86 -11.86
C GLN A 59 52.25 -8.43 -11.41
N GLN A 60 51.00 -8.21 -11.00
CA GLN A 60 50.64 -7.23 -9.97
C GLN A 60 49.88 -7.94 -8.83
N PRO A 61 49.87 -7.39 -7.60
CA PRO A 61 49.66 -8.20 -6.39
C PRO A 61 48.39 -7.82 -5.59
N HIS A 62 48.20 -8.54 -4.48
CA HIS A 62 47.25 -8.26 -3.38
C HIS A 62 45.74 -8.32 -3.67
N HIS A 63 45.13 -9.48 -3.43
CA HIS A 63 43.80 -9.56 -2.79
C HIS A 63 43.69 -10.81 -1.90
N GLN A 64 44.59 -10.90 -0.90
CA GLN A 64 44.49 -11.89 0.20
C GLN A 64 44.70 -11.25 1.60
N GLN A 65 44.49 -9.94 1.69
CA GLN A 65 44.43 -9.16 2.94
C GLN A 65 43.19 -8.26 2.97
N GLN A 66 42.01 -8.82 2.70
CA GLN A 66 40.72 -8.09 2.82
C GLN A 66 39.59 -8.91 3.47
N GLN A 67 39.91 -10.00 4.17
CA GLN A 67 38.96 -10.78 4.98
C GLN A 67 39.31 -10.82 6.49
N GLN A 68 40.20 -9.94 6.96
CA GLN A 68 40.55 -9.79 8.39
C GLN A 68 40.54 -8.33 8.90
N GLN A 69 39.91 -7.40 8.17
CA GLN A 69 39.74 -6.00 8.60
C GLN A 69 38.30 -5.46 8.42
N GLN A 70 37.29 -6.33 8.48
CA GLN A 70 35.86 -5.94 8.56
C GLN A 70 35.15 -6.60 9.77
N GLN A 71 35.86 -6.70 10.90
CA GLN A 71 35.30 -7.08 12.21
C GLN A 71 35.66 -6.09 13.33
N GLN A 72 36.01 -4.85 12.98
CA GLN A 72 36.28 -3.77 13.94
C GLN A 72 35.65 -2.45 13.51
N HIS A 73 34.32 -2.38 13.49
CA HIS A 73 33.55 -1.18 13.86
C HIS A 73 32.09 -1.57 14.14
N SER A 74 31.38 -0.74 14.91
CA SER A 74 29.99 -0.94 15.36
C SER A 74 29.71 -2.19 16.23
N SER A 75 30.36 -2.23 17.40
CA SER A 75 29.83 -2.93 18.58
C SER A 75 29.27 -1.89 19.55
N TYR A 76 28.10 -1.32 19.24
CA TYR A 76 27.41 -0.39 20.13
C TYR A 76 26.71 -1.17 21.26
N ASP A 77 27.43 -1.33 22.37
CA ASP A 77 26.98 -1.94 23.62
C ASP A 77 26.27 -0.88 24.48
N PRO A 78 24.93 -0.92 24.65
CA PRO A 78 24.19 0.16 25.31
C PRO A 78 24.50 0.31 26.81
N ASN A 79 25.01 -0.73 27.47
CA ASN A 79 25.02 -0.82 28.93
C ASN A 79 26.26 -0.23 29.62
N LYS A 80 27.15 0.46 28.88
CA LYS A 80 28.32 1.13 29.46
C LYS A 80 28.02 2.53 29.98
N ARG A 81 27.43 2.57 31.19
CA ARG A 81 27.37 3.77 32.06
C ARG A 81 28.73 4.47 32.12
N ARG A 82 28.81 5.71 31.62
CA ARG A 82 29.97 6.60 31.85
C ARG A 82 30.04 6.95 33.34
N LYS A 83 31.11 6.51 34.03
CA LYS A 83 31.50 7.13 35.30
C LYS A 83 32.08 8.51 35.01
N PHE A 84 31.29 9.55 35.24
CA PHE A 84 31.86 10.87 35.49
C PHE A 84 32.47 10.92 36.91
N GLY A 85 33.62 11.58 37.04
CA GLY A 85 34.18 11.93 38.35
C GLY A 85 33.37 13.07 38.97
N GLY A 86 33.20 13.05 40.29
CA GLY A 86 32.34 14.01 40.97
C GLY A 86 32.91 15.43 41.05
N GLY A 87 32.02 16.41 40.94
CA GLY A 87 32.29 17.83 41.17
C GLY A 87 31.01 18.64 40.93
N GLY A 88 30.59 19.42 41.94
CA GLY A 88 29.35 20.20 41.90
C GLY A 88 28.10 19.45 42.37
N LEU A 89 27.34 20.10 43.25
CA LEU A 89 25.95 19.79 43.58
C LEU A 89 25.15 21.06 43.23
N GLU A 90 24.44 21.05 42.12
CA GLU A 90 23.48 22.10 41.73
C GLU A 90 22.48 21.47 40.73
N ASP A 91 21.21 21.86 40.87
CA ASP A 91 19.98 21.18 40.42
C ASP A 91 20.00 20.39 39.08
N ASP A 92 19.72 19.07 39.15
CA ASP A 92 19.51 18.19 37.98
C ASP A 92 18.07 18.34 37.43
N GLU A 93 17.81 19.46 36.74
CA GLU A 93 16.48 19.75 36.22
C GLU A 93 16.05 18.75 35.12
N LEU A 94 14.77 18.36 35.16
CA LEU A 94 14.23 17.25 34.38
C LEU A 94 13.72 17.78 33.02
N THR A 95 14.60 17.76 32.02
CA THR A 95 14.31 18.27 30.67
C THR A 95 13.17 17.52 29.99
N GLU A 96 12.48 18.21 29.07
CA GLU A 96 11.36 17.68 28.28
C GLU A 96 11.74 16.38 27.54
N ASP A 97 12.97 16.31 27.00
CA ASP A 97 13.52 15.09 26.38
C ASP A 97 13.58 13.90 27.36
N LYS A 98 14.00 14.12 28.62
CA LYS A 98 14.07 13.05 29.64
C LYS A 98 12.66 12.49 29.92
N LEU A 99 11.65 13.36 30.02
CA LEU A 99 10.24 12.96 30.20
C LEU A 99 9.72 12.20 28.98
N GLN A 100 9.97 12.70 27.77
CA GLN A 100 9.52 12.07 26.53
C GLN A 100 10.15 10.70 26.33
N MET A 101 11.47 10.57 26.51
CA MET A 101 12.16 9.29 26.43
C MET A 101 11.61 8.28 27.45
N ALA A 102 11.35 8.68 28.70
CA ALA A 102 10.80 7.79 29.72
C ALA A 102 9.38 7.29 29.37
N LEU A 103 8.52 8.17 28.85
CA LEU A 103 7.14 7.83 28.47
C LEU A 103 7.06 7.00 27.19
N PHE A 104 7.92 7.24 26.19
CA PHE A 104 7.99 6.45 24.95
C PHE A 104 8.72 5.09 25.17
N ALA A 105 9.60 5.00 26.18
CA ALA A 105 10.23 3.74 26.62
C ALA A 105 9.31 2.86 27.49
N LEU A 106 8.22 3.40 28.02
CA LEU A 106 7.31 2.66 28.89
C LEU A 106 6.74 1.41 28.19
N GLY A 107 6.76 0.27 28.88
CA GLY A 107 6.33 -1.03 28.35
C GLY A 107 7.40 -1.85 27.61
N GLN A 108 8.51 -1.23 27.20
CA GLN A 108 9.64 -1.93 26.56
C GLN A 108 10.39 -2.85 27.55
N LYS A 109 11.39 -3.61 27.06
CA LYS A 109 12.22 -4.47 27.92
C LYS A 109 13.12 -3.64 28.84
N SER A 110 13.11 -3.98 30.12
CA SER A 110 13.92 -3.36 31.19
C SER A 110 14.41 -4.43 32.17
N ASP A 111 15.45 -4.12 32.95
CA ASP A 111 15.93 -4.98 34.05
C ASP A 111 14.90 -5.09 35.20
N SER A 112 14.08 -4.06 35.36
CA SER A 112 12.98 -3.94 36.32
C SER A 112 11.65 -4.46 35.75
N THR A 113 10.72 -4.86 36.62
CA THR A 113 9.36 -5.26 36.20
C THR A 113 8.53 -4.06 35.75
N LEU A 114 7.50 -4.31 34.93
CA LEU A 114 6.63 -3.23 34.46
C LEU A 114 5.87 -2.56 35.62
N GLU A 115 5.51 -3.31 36.65
CA GLU A 115 4.86 -2.76 37.85
C GLU A 115 5.77 -1.79 38.60
N GLN A 116 7.07 -2.10 38.69
CA GLN A 116 8.02 -1.22 39.34
C GLN A 116 8.21 0.05 38.49
N ASN A 117 8.37 -0.09 37.17
CA ASN A 117 8.47 1.04 36.24
C ASN A 117 7.25 1.97 36.29
N LEU A 118 6.04 1.42 36.27
CA LEU A 118 4.80 2.20 36.35
C LEU A 118 4.66 2.94 37.68
N ARG A 119 5.03 2.31 38.80
CA ARG A 119 5.01 2.95 40.13
C ARG A 119 6.04 4.07 40.25
N ASP A 120 7.28 3.83 39.82
CA ASP A 120 8.37 4.79 39.94
C ASP A 120 8.15 5.98 38.98
N LEU A 121 7.70 5.74 37.75
CA LEU A 121 7.35 6.79 36.81
C LEU A 121 6.14 7.62 37.28
N CYS A 122 5.09 6.97 37.83
CA CYS A 122 3.98 7.70 38.44
C CYS A 122 4.45 8.60 39.58
N THR A 123 5.33 8.09 40.45
CA THR A 123 5.87 8.84 41.60
C THR A 123 6.68 10.05 41.14
N THR A 124 7.54 9.89 40.13
CA THR A 124 8.30 10.99 39.50
C THR A 124 7.36 12.05 38.93
N LEU A 125 6.43 11.64 38.06
CA LEU A 125 5.48 12.53 37.41
C LEU A 125 4.59 13.27 38.42
N CYS A 126 4.19 12.67 39.54
CA CYS A 126 3.44 13.35 40.60
C CYS A 126 4.19 14.55 41.21
N ASN A 127 5.52 14.48 41.32
CA ASN A 127 6.33 15.60 41.77
C ASN A 127 6.41 16.68 40.68
N ASP A 128 6.71 16.25 39.45
CA ASP A 128 6.95 17.14 38.31
C ASP A 128 5.69 17.84 37.78
N LEU A 129 4.50 17.27 38.02
CA LEU A 129 3.20 17.88 37.70
C LEU A 129 2.99 19.26 38.33
N THR A 130 3.74 19.62 39.37
CA THR A 130 3.74 20.97 39.97
C THR A 130 4.40 22.04 39.09
N LYS A 131 5.41 21.66 38.29
CA LYS A 131 6.17 22.55 37.40
C LYS A 131 5.82 22.34 35.91
N HIS A 132 5.80 21.10 35.46
CA HIS A 132 5.82 20.71 34.04
C HIS A 132 4.45 20.21 33.54
N LYS A 133 3.35 20.55 34.23
CA LYS A 133 1.99 20.04 33.97
C LYS A 133 1.62 19.96 32.49
N LYS A 134 1.74 21.09 31.75
CA LYS A 134 1.36 21.16 30.32
C LYS A 134 2.17 20.19 29.44
N VAL A 135 3.47 20.07 29.70
CA VAL A 135 4.39 19.17 28.99
C VAL A 135 4.02 17.72 29.25
N ILE A 136 3.80 17.34 30.51
CA ILE A 136 3.40 15.98 30.90
C ILE A 136 2.06 15.59 30.24
N LEU A 137 1.06 16.47 30.28
CA LEU A 137 -0.23 16.26 29.61
C LEU A 137 -0.06 16.11 28.08
N HIS A 138 0.80 16.92 27.45
CA HIS A 138 1.07 16.86 26.02
C HIS A 138 1.76 15.55 25.60
N ILE A 139 2.82 15.14 26.29
CA ILE A 139 3.58 13.91 25.98
C ILE A 139 2.70 12.67 26.21
N LEU A 140 1.90 12.62 27.29
CA LEU A 140 0.95 11.52 27.51
C LEU A 140 -0.11 11.45 26.40
N ASN A 141 -0.57 12.60 25.92
CA ASN A 141 -1.52 12.68 24.80
C ASN A 141 -0.87 12.23 23.46
N GLN A 142 0.39 12.59 23.20
CA GLN A 142 1.16 12.06 22.08
C GLN A 142 1.32 10.53 22.14
N CYS A 143 1.60 9.97 23.33
CA CYS A 143 1.75 8.52 23.50
C CYS A 143 0.49 7.75 23.06
N ILE A 144 -0.71 8.27 23.36
CA ILE A 144 -1.99 7.67 22.92
C ILE A 144 -2.17 7.76 21.39
N GLN A 145 -1.74 8.86 20.77
CA GLN A 145 -1.85 9.05 19.31
C GLN A 145 -0.86 8.17 18.52
N LEU A 146 0.34 7.93 19.08
CA LEU A 146 1.48 7.35 18.36
C LEU A 146 1.83 5.89 18.75
N ILE A 147 1.45 5.43 19.94
CA ILE A 147 1.86 4.12 20.50
C ILE A 147 0.60 3.31 20.92
N PRO A 148 -0.31 2.99 19.97
CA PRO A 148 -1.59 2.35 20.26
C PRO A 148 -1.45 0.92 20.82
N GLU A 149 -0.34 0.23 20.55
CA GLU A 149 -0.09 -1.13 21.04
C GLU A 149 0.17 -1.18 22.56
N ARG A 150 0.37 -0.02 23.21
CA ARG A 150 0.59 0.10 24.67
C ARG A 150 -0.52 0.85 25.40
N LEU A 151 -1.68 1.01 24.76
CA LEU A 151 -2.87 1.71 25.28
C LEU A 151 -3.19 1.40 26.75
N THR A 152 -3.17 0.13 27.15
CA THR A 152 -3.51 -0.29 28.53
C THR A 152 -2.41 -0.02 29.55
N ILE A 153 -1.17 0.17 29.10
CA ILE A 153 -0.04 0.59 29.95
C ILE A 153 -0.19 2.09 30.27
N TYR A 154 -0.53 2.90 29.26
CA TYR A 154 -0.82 4.32 29.44
C TYR A 154 -2.09 4.55 30.27
N SER A 155 -3.19 3.81 30.02
CA SER A 155 -4.41 3.91 30.85
C SER A 155 -4.13 3.56 32.32
N THR A 156 -3.29 2.55 32.59
CA THR A 156 -2.86 2.21 33.95
C THR A 156 -2.09 3.36 34.61
N LEU A 157 -1.09 3.94 33.92
CA LEU A 157 -0.32 5.08 34.45
C LEU A 157 -1.23 6.29 34.73
N ILE A 158 -2.15 6.59 33.82
CA ILE A 158 -3.07 7.74 33.90
C ILE A 158 -4.10 7.55 35.02
N GLY A 159 -4.56 6.32 35.27
CA GLY A 159 -5.36 5.96 36.45
C GLY A 159 -4.59 6.15 37.77
N LEU A 160 -3.32 5.73 37.82
CA LEU A 160 -2.46 5.92 39.01
C LEU A 160 -2.18 7.40 39.29
N LEU A 161 -1.97 8.20 38.24
CA LEU A 161 -1.82 9.65 38.36
C LEU A 161 -3.11 10.32 38.88
N ASN A 162 -4.30 9.91 38.41
CA ASN A 162 -5.58 10.41 38.92
C ASN A 162 -5.82 10.03 40.40
N ALA A 163 -5.48 8.80 40.79
CA ALA A 163 -5.55 8.35 42.19
C ALA A 163 -4.60 9.13 43.12
N SER A 164 -3.53 9.72 42.56
CA SER A 164 -2.49 10.45 43.29
C SER A 164 -2.66 11.98 43.28
N VAL A 165 -3.27 12.54 42.23
CA VAL A 165 -3.42 13.99 42.01
C VAL A 165 -4.83 14.30 41.52
N ILE A 166 -5.70 14.74 42.43
CA ILE A 166 -7.16 14.89 42.23
C ILE A 166 -7.55 15.75 41.01
N THR A 167 -6.76 16.77 40.65
CA THR A 167 -7.05 17.63 39.50
C THR A 167 -6.62 17.03 38.15
N PHE A 168 -5.62 16.14 38.15
CA PHE A 168 -4.99 15.63 36.93
C PHE A 168 -5.97 14.96 35.98
N GLY A 169 -6.94 14.18 36.50
CA GLY A 169 -7.94 13.50 35.69
C GLY A 169 -8.74 14.46 34.80
N SER A 170 -9.22 15.57 35.36
CA SER A 170 -9.94 16.62 34.60
C SER A 170 -9.07 17.28 33.54
N ASP A 171 -7.89 17.81 33.88
CA ASP A 171 -7.02 18.50 32.92
C ASP A 171 -6.58 17.58 31.76
N PHE A 172 -6.37 16.29 32.05
CA PHE A 172 -5.98 15.31 31.05
C PHE A 172 -7.15 14.90 30.15
N LEU A 173 -8.36 14.78 30.70
CA LEU A 173 -9.56 14.53 29.90
C LEU A 173 -9.89 15.73 28.99
N ASP A 174 -9.77 16.97 29.46
CA ASP A 174 -9.92 18.15 28.60
C ASP A 174 -8.90 18.15 27.45
N THR A 175 -7.65 17.75 27.72
CA THR A 175 -6.60 17.59 26.70
C THR A 175 -6.96 16.52 25.66
N CYS A 176 -7.42 15.35 26.10
CA CYS A 176 -7.84 14.26 25.22
C CYS A 176 -9.09 14.63 24.39
N ILE A 177 -10.07 15.29 25.00
CA ILE A 177 -11.34 15.65 24.36
C ILE A 177 -11.17 16.80 23.38
N SER A 178 -10.30 17.77 23.67
CA SER A 178 -9.89 18.78 22.69
C SER A 178 -9.26 18.12 21.46
N SER A 179 -8.33 17.19 21.68
CA SER A 179 -7.65 16.43 20.61
C SER A 179 -8.60 15.54 19.80
N LEU A 180 -9.57 14.89 20.44
CA LEU A 180 -10.62 14.10 19.76
C LEU A 180 -11.57 14.99 18.95
N LYS A 181 -11.93 16.18 19.46
CA LYS A 181 -12.77 17.14 18.72
C LYS A 181 -12.03 17.69 17.50
N GLU A 182 -10.74 18.00 17.63
CA GLU A 182 -9.88 18.36 16.50
C GLU A 182 -9.79 17.21 15.49
N ALA A 183 -9.55 15.97 15.96
CA ALA A 183 -9.47 14.79 15.11
C ALA A 183 -10.78 14.51 14.34
N LEU A 184 -11.94 14.71 14.97
CA LEU A 184 -13.26 14.62 14.34
C LEU A 184 -13.44 15.69 13.25
N VAL A 185 -13.08 16.95 13.53
CA VAL A 185 -13.22 18.08 12.57
C VAL A 185 -12.25 17.98 11.39
N LEU A 186 -11.07 17.40 11.61
CA LEU A 186 -10.03 17.18 10.59
C LEU A 186 -10.06 15.76 9.99
N TYR A 187 -11.06 14.95 10.32
CA TYR A 187 -11.25 13.59 9.80
C TYR A 187 -10.03 12.65 9.97
N LYS A 188 -9.31 12.80 11.09
CA LYS A 188 -8.12 12.00 11.45
C LYS A 188 -8.55 10.61 11.97
N TYR A 189 -9.08 9.77 11.06
CA TYR A 189 -9.78 8.51 11.37
C TYR A 189 -9.06 7.56 12.33
N GLU A 190 -7.76 7.34 12.17
CA GLU A 190 -6.98 6.48 13.07
C GLU A 190 -6.89 7.06 14.49
N ILE A 191 -6.69 8.37 14.61
CA ILE A 191 -6.59 9.07 15.89
C ILE A 191 -7.95 9.07 16.61
N ILE A 192 -9.06 9.21 15.86
CA ILE A 192 -10.42 8.99 16.40
C ILE A 192 -10.54 7.57 16.97
N GLN A 193 -10.18 6.54 16.20
CA GLN A 193 -10.24 5.14 16.67
C GLN A 193 -9.40 4.91 17.94
N ARG A 194 -8.16 5.42 17.97
CA ARG A 194 -7.26 5.35 19.14
C ARG A 194 -7.89 6.03 20.36
N TYR A 195 -8.49 7.21 20.21
CA TYR A 195 -9.17 7.90 21.32
C TYR A 195 -10.43 7.18 21.80
N ILE A 196 -11.33 6.71 20.93
CA ILE A 196 -12.55 6.02 21.38
C ILE A 196 -12.18 4.73 22.14
N ARG A 197 -11.20 3.97 21.65
CA ARG A 197 -10.68 2.76 22.33
C ARG A 197 -10.02 3.12 23.68
N PHE A 198 -9.23 4.19 23.73
CA PHE A 198 -8.55 4.63 24.96
C PHE A 198 -9.54 5.14 26.03
N LEU A 199 -10.49 6.01 25.67
CA LEU A 199 -11.56 6.48 26.57
C LEU A 199 -12.36 5.29 27.13
N SER A 200 -12.59 4.26 26.31
CA SER A 200 -13.28 3.04 26.71
C SER A 200 -12.53 2.28 27.80
N ASP A 201 -11.22 2.09 27.66
CA ASP A 201 -10.38 1.43 28.68
C ASP A 201 -10.17 2.28 29.95
N LEU A 202 -10.25 3.61 29.85
CA LEU A 202 -10.20 4.51 31.01
C LEU A 202 -11.37 4.31 32.01
N SER A 203 -12.45 3.64 31.60
CA SER A 203 -13.50 3.20 32.53
C SER A 203 -13.07 2.04 33.45
N ASN A 204 -12.10 1.21 33.01
CA ASN A 204 -11.55 0.10 33.81
C ASN A 204 -10.66 0.59 34.96
N VAL A 205 -10.01 1.75 34.81
CA VAL A 205 -9.13 2.35 35.83
C VAL A 205 -9.85 3.35 36.75
N LYS A 206 -11.20 3.36 36.74
CA LYS A 206 -12.06 4.33 37.44
C LYS A 206 -11.80 5.81 37.11
N LEU A 207 -11.18 6.16 35.98
CA LEU A 207 -11.08 7.58 35.56
C LEU A 207 -12.40 8.09 34.99
N LEU A 208 -13.04 7.31 34.12
CA LEU A 208 -14.28 7.69 33.45
C LEU A 208 -15.50 6.90 33.93
N SER A 209 -16.65 7.56 33.98
CA SER A 209 -17.92 6.91 34.30
C SER A 209 -18.35 5.99 33.14
N THR A 210 -18.88 4.82 33.51
CA THR A 210 -19.38 3.84 32.53
C THR A 210 -20.61 4.34 31.77
N SER A 211 -21.43 5.19 32.41
CA SER A 211 -22.55 5.88 31.77
C SER A 211 -22.06 6.79 30.64
N SER A 212 -20.95 7.52 30.85
CA SER A 212 -20.37 8.40 29.83
C SER A 212 -19.84 7.64 28.62
N ILE A 213 -19.22 6.46 28.81
CA ILE A 213 -18.78 5.60 27.69
C ILE A 213 -19.97 5.04 26.91
N LEU A 214 -21.03 4.62 27.61
CA LEU A 214 -22.28 4.17 26.98
C LEU A 214 -22.91 5.30 26.15
N THR A 215 -23.07 6.50 26.71
CA THR A 215 -23.62 7.66 25.98
C THR A 215 -22.76 8.04 24.78
N LEU A 216 -21.43 7.95 24.87
CA LEU A 216 -20.53 8.12 23.72
C LEU A 216 -20.79 7.07 22.63
N TYR A 217 -20.96 5.79 22.98
CA TYR A 217 -21.31 4.77 22.00
C TYR A 217 -22.71 5.00 21.39
N GLU A 218 -23.69 5.43 22.19
CA GLU A 218 -25.02 5.78 21.69
C GLU A 218 -24.95 6.94 20.70
N THR A 219 -24.21 8.01 21.00
CA THR A 219 -23.94 9.13 20.07
C THR A 219 -23.25 8.69 18.78
N LEU A 220 -22.35 7.70 18.83
CA LEU A 220 -21.69 7.14 17.64
C LEU A 220 -22.65 6.29 16.79
N ILE A 221 -23.49 5.46 17.43
CA ILE A 221 -24.47 4.60 16.75
C ILE A 221 -25.69 5.39 16.25
N GLU A 222 -26.05 6.52 16.86
CA GLU A 222 -27.09 7.43 16.35
C GLU A 222 -26.81 7.90 14.91
N THR A 223 -25.54 7.97 14.48
CA THR A 223 -25.18 8.27 13.08
C THR A 223 -25.79 7.28 12.08
N THR A 224 -26.06 6.02 12.48
CA THR A 224 -26.75 5.02 11.64
C THR A 224 -28.22 5.36 11.33
N THR A 225 -28.75 6.42 11.92
CA THR A 225 -30.10 6.95 11.66
C THR A 225 -30.10 8.22 10.79
N GLU A 226 -28.93 8.77 10.45
CA GLU A 226 -28.81 9.89 9.51
C GLU A 226 -29.29 9.48 8.10
N THR A 227 -30.04 10.36 7.44
CA THR A 227 -30.48 10.16 6.05
C THR A 227 -29.59 10.91 5.08
N ASN A 228 -29.45 10.41 3.85
CA ASN A 228 -28.65 11.00 2.78
C ASN A 228 -27.15 11.13 3.14
N VAL A 229 -26.60 10.13 3.83
CA VAL A 229 -25.15 10.02 4.10
C VAL A 229 -24.61 8.68 3.60
N PRO A 230 -23.32 8.60 3.20
CA PRO A 230 -22.70 7.35 2.77
C PRO A 230 -22.72 6.27 3.84
N GLN A 231 -22.87 5.01 3.44
CA GLN A 231 -22.66 3.85 4.30
C GLN A 231 -21.26 3.87 4.92
N VAL A 232 -20.21 4.23 4.16
CA VAL A 232 -18.83 4.31 4.68
C VAL A 232 -18.65 5.28 5.87
N ARG A 233 -19.51 6.29 6.02
CA ARG A 233 -19.55 7.14 7.22
C ARG A 233 -20.02 6.37 8.44
N THR A 234 -21.13 5.66 8.29
CA THR A 234 -21.82 4.99 9.39
C THR A 234 -21.11 3.69 9.77
N ASP A 235 -20.53 3.00 8.78
CA ASP A 235 -19.57 1.91 8.94
C ASP A 235 -18.40 2.31 9.85
N PHE A 236 -17.78 3.47 9.61
CA PHE A 236 -16.65 3.94 10.41
C PHE A 236 -17.00 4.13 11.89
N PHE A 237 -18.15 4.73 12.21
CA PHE A 237 -18.55 4.97 13.62
C PHE A 237 -19.01 3.67 14.31
N VAL A 238 -19.68 2.77 13.60
CA VAL A 238 -20.00 1.41 14.10
C VAL A 238 -18.72 0.64 14.39
N TYR A 239 -17.73 0.69 13.48
CA TYR A 239 -16.41 0.07 13.69
C TYR A 239 -15.72 0.64 14.94
N CYS A 240 -15.71 1.96 15.14
CA CYS A 240 -15.14 2.59 16.35
C CYS A 240 -15.72 2.06 17.67
N VAL A 241 -17.03 1.75 17.69
CA VAL A 241 -17.67 1.13 18.86
C VAL A 241 -17.25 -0.34 18.99
N LEU A 242 -17.33 -1.12 17.91
CA LEU A 242 -17.01 -2.55 17.93
C LEU A 242 -15.56 -2.85 18.33
N ILE A 243 -14.58 -2.08 17.88
CA ILE A 243 -13.16 -2.25 18.28
C ILE A 243 -12.85 -1.81 19.71
N SER A 244 -13.81 -1.17 20.39
CA SER A 244 -13.66 -0.64 21.75
C SER A 244 -14.36 -1.52 22.80
N LEU A 245 -15.41 -2.24 22.39
CA LEU A 245 -16.12 -3.21 23.24
C LEU A 245 -15.24 -4.32 23.86
N PRO A 246 -14.13 -4.80 23.26
CA PRO A 246 -13.22 -5.73 23.95
C PRO A 246 -12.60 -5.14 25.22
N TYR A 247 -12.46 -3.81 25.31
CA TYR A 247 -11.90 -3.13 26.48
C TYR A 247 -12.96 -2.88 27.55
N SER A 248 -14.14 -2.39 27.18
CA SER A 248 -15.20 -1.89 28.07
C SER A 248 -16.42 -2.80 28.24
N GLY A 249 -16.65 -3.74 27.32
CA GLY A 249 -17.92 -4.47 27.20
C GLY A 249 -18.30 -5.24 28.46
N LYS A 250 -17.31 -5.80 29.17
CA LYS A 250 -17.53 -6.45 30.48
C LYS A 250 -18.07 -5.48 31.53
N ILE A 251 -17.38 -4.37 31.81
CA ILE A 251 -17.77 -3.42 32.85
C ILE A 251 -19.07 -2.65 32.49
N LEU A 252 -19.37 -2.55 31.19
CA LEU A 252 -20.67 -2.07 30.69
C LEU A 252 -21.77 -3.13 30.90
N SER A 253 -21.52 -4.40 30.61
CA SER A 253 -22.48 -5.51 30.82
C SER A 253 -22.81 -5.71 32.31
N GLU A 254 -21.84 -5.50 33.20
CA GLU A 254 -22.01 -5.59 34.66
C GLU A 254 -22.84 -4.43 35.25
N LYS A 255 -22.89 -3.25 34.60
CA LYS A 255 -23.50 -2.03 35.17
C LYS A 255 -24.69 -1.47 34.40
N HIS A 256 -24.73 -1.65 33.09
CA HIS A 256 -25.71 -1.07 32.15
C HIS A 256 -26.17 -2.12 31.13
N ASN A 257 -26.51 -3.32 31.62
CA ASN A 257 -26.80 -4.49 30.81
C ASN A 257 -27.94 -4.27 29.80
N THR A 258 -28.99 -3.57 30.23
CA THR A 258 -30.20 -3.30 29.41
C THR A 258 -29.87 -2.39 28.24
N GLU A 259 -29.10 -1.35 28.51
CA GLU A 259 -28.71 -0.30 27.58
C GLU A 259 -27.65 -0.80 26.60
N LEU A 260 -26.67 -1.59 27.08
CA LEU A 260 -25.72 -2.28 26.21
C LEU A 260 -26.43 -3.25 25.26
N ASN A 261 -27.39 -4.04 25.73
CA ASN A 261 -28.17 -4.92 24.85
C ASN A 261 -29.04 -4.13 23.85
N ARG A 262 -29.55 -2.94 24.23
CA ARG A 262 -30.24 -2.02 23.30
C ARG A 262 -29.29 -1.51 22.20
N LEU A 263 -28.07 -1.11 22.56
CA LEU A 263 -27.03 -0.66 21.63
C LEU A 263 -26.66 -1.78 20.64
N LEU A 264 -26.37 -2.98 21.15
CA LEU A 264 -26.02 -4.17 20.36
C LEU A 264 -27.14 -4.59 19.40
N TYR A 265 -28.40 -4.48 19.81
CA TYR A 265 -29.57 -4.75 18.94
C TYR A 265 -29.74 -3.72 17.82
N THR A 266 -29.38 -2.45 18.05
CA THR A 266 -29.31 -1.43 16.99
C THR A 266 -28.19 -1.73 16.00
N ILE A 267 -27.02 -2.17 16.48
CA ILE A 267 -25.90 -2.60 15.63
C ILE A 267 -26.30 -3.82 14.77
N ASP A 268 -26.90 -4.86 15.35
CA ASP A 268 -27.33 -6.05 14.57
C ASP A 268 -28.29 -5.69 13.43
N LYS A 269 -29.27 -4.80 13.73
CA LYS A 269 -30.20 -4.24 12.74
C LYS A 269 -29.55 -3.38 11.66
N TYR A 270 -28.47 -2.69 11.99
CA TYR A 270 -27.70 -1.91 11.03
C TYR A 270 -26.90 -2.87 10.13
N ILE A 271 -26.10 -3.77 10.71
CA ILE A 271 -25.27 -4.74 9.99
C ILE A 271 -26.10 -5.55 8.99
N TYR A 272 -27.28 -6.06 9.39
CA TYR A 272 -28.20 -6.81 8.53
C TYR A 272 -28.72 -6.03 7.31
N LYS A 273 -28.74 -4.68 7.36
CA LYS A 273 -29.26 -3.82 6.28
C LYS A 273 -28.21 -3.33 5.29
N ARG A 274 -26.92 -3.49 5.59
CA ARG A 274 -25.83 -2.91 4.81
C ARG A 274 -25.75 -3.50 3.40
N SER A 275 -25.44 -2.64 2.43
CA SER A 275 -25.01 -3.07 1.09
C SER A 275 -23.63 -3.73 1.18
N LYS A 276 -23.48 -4.81 0.42
CA LYS A 276 -22.27 -5.64 0.31
C LYS A 276 -21.71 -5.69 -1.11
N ILE A 277 -22.15 -4.76 -1.97
CA ILE A 277 -21.75 -4.69 -3.39
C ILE A 277 -20.22 -4.49 -3.54
N HIS A 278 -19.54 -3.90 -2.56
CA HIS A 278 -18.08 -3.77 -2.54
C HIS A 278 -17.30 -5.07 -2.26
N VAL A 279 -17.96 -6.17 -1.87
CA VAL A 279 -17.25 -7.39 -1.44
C VAL A 279 -16.48 -8.08 -2.60
N PRO A 280 -17.08 -8.38 -3.76
CA PRO A 280 -16.41 -9.16 -4.80
C PRO A 280 -15.22 -8.48 -5.49
N ILE A 281 -15.07 -7.15 -5.36
CA ILE A 281 -13.92 -6.40 -5.87
C ILE A 281 -12.78 -6.28 -4.84
N LEU A 282 -13.06 -6.50 -3.55
CA LEU A 282 -12.07 -6.39 -2.46
C LEU A 282 -11.58 -7.74 -1.92
N GLN A 283 -12.24 -8.85 -2.25
CA GLN A 283 -11.82 -10.19 -1.83
C GLN A 283 -10.55 -10.64 -2.56
N VAL A 284 -9.57 -11.16 -1.81
CA VAL A 284 -8.33 -11.75 -2.37
C VAL A 284 -8.62 -13.07 -3.11
N TRP A 285 -9.55 -13.87 -2.59
CA TRP A 285 -10.06 -15.09 -3.22
C TRP A 285 -11.57 -15.03 -3.39
N THR A 286 -12.08 -15.44 -4.55
CA THR A 286 -13.53 -15.58 -4.79
C THR A 286 -14.11 -16.90 -4.27
N SER A 287 -13.26 -17.86 -3.88
CA SER A 287 -13.69 -19.07 -3.19
C SER A 287 -14.08 -18.78 -1.74
N ILE A 288 -15.15 -19.43 -1.27
CA ILE A 288 -15.47 -19.50 0.16
C ILE A 288 -14.74 -20.66 0.88
N GLU A 289 -14.21 -21.61 0.12
CA GLU A 289 -13.46 -22.78 0.63
C GLU A 289 -11.94 -22.60 0.43
N PRO A 290 -11.09 -22.98 1.39
CA PRO A 290 -11.43 -23.50 2.72
C PRO A 290 -11.77 -22.41 3.75
N HIS A 291 -11.59 -21.13 3.41
CA HIS A 291 -11.89 -20.01 4.31
C HIS A 291 -12.56 -18.85 3.54
N PRO A 292 -13.75 -18.38 3.98
CA PRO A 292 -14.40 -17.24 3.36
C PRO A 292 -13.61 -15.96 3.64
N GLN A 293 -13.45 -15.13 2.62
CA GLN A 293 -12.85 -13.81 2.74
C GLN A 293 -13.97 -12.84 3.15
N GLU A 294 -14.20 -12.74 4.47
CA GLU A 294 -15.35 -12.06 5.07
C GLU A 294 -15.23 -10.53 5.06
N GLU A 295 -16.37 -9.85 5.01
CA GLU A 295 -16.43 -8.38 5.13
C GLU A 295 -16.13 -7.96 6.59
N TYR A 296 -15.30 -6.93 6.77
CA TYR A 296 -14.67 -6.64 8.06
C TYR A 296 -15.65 -6.36 9.20
N LEU A 297 -16.77 -5.70 8.92
CA LEU A 297 -17.80 -5.41 9.92
C LEU A 297 -18.68 -6.63 10.24
N ASP A 298 -18.95 -7.53 9.29
CA ASP A 298 -19.61 -8.82 9.61
C ASP A 298 -18.72 -9.70 10.47
N CYS A 299 -17.44 -9.83 10.10
CA CYS A 299 -16.49 -10.69 10.82
C CYS A 299 -16.27 -10.19 12.25
N LEU A 300 -16.06 -8.87 12.42
CA LEU A 300 -15.96 -8.24 13.75
C LEU A 300 -17.29 -8.33 14.52
N TRP A 301 -18.44 -8.22 13.85
CA TRP A 301 -19.74 -8.40 14.52
C TRP A 301 -19.97 -9.84 14.97
N ALA A 302 -19.49 -10.84 14.23
CA ALA A 302 -19.49 -12.24 14.68
C ALA A 302 -18.58 -12.43 15.90
N GLN A 303 -17.38 -11.85 15.90
CA GLN A 303 -16.44 -11.88 17.04
C GLN A 303 -17.02 -11.21 18.29
N ILE A 304 -17.67 -10.05 18.17
CA ILE A 304 -18.30 -9.34 19.30
C ILE A 304 -19.56 -10.05 19.80
N LYS A 305 -20.38 -10.64 18.91
CA LYS A 305 -21.50 -11.51 19.32
C LYS A 305 -21.01 -12.73 20.09
N ARG A 306 -19.91 -13.34 19.67
CA ARG A 306 -19.28 -14.44 20.41
C ARG A 306 -18.73 -13.96 21.75
N LEU A 307 -18.00 -12.85 21.82
CA LEU A 307 -17.49 -12.31 23.08
C LEU A 307 -18.61 -12.05 24.11
N ASN A 308 -19.77 -11.56 23.67
CA ASN A 308 -20.95 -11.39 24.53
C ASN A 308 -21.55 -12.74 24.99
N GLN A 309 -21.48 -13.79 24.17
CA GLN A 309 -21.88 -15.16 24.55
C GLN A 309 -20.89 -15.80 25.54
N ASP A 310 -19.60 -15.56 25.35
CA ASP A 310 -18.50 -15.97 26.23
C ASP A 310 -18.36 -15.01 27.46
N GLU A 311 -19.48 -14.44 27.93
CA GLU A 311 -19.61 -13.54 29.12
C GLU A 311 -18.62 -12.36 29.19
N TRP A 312 -18.22 -11.82 28.03
CA TRP A 312 -17.17 -10.80 27.89
C TRP A 312 -15.79 -11.22 28.44
N ALA A 313 -15.54 -12.53 28.50
CA ALA A 313 -14.22 -13.07 28.78
C ALA A 313 -13.37 -13.11 27.51
N GLU A 314 -12.23 -12.41 27.54
CA GLU A 314 -11.17 -12.52 26.54
C GLU A 314 -9.83 -12.77 27.24
N SER A 315 -8.89 -13.37 26.52
CA SER A 315 -7.61 -13.83 27.06
C SER A 315 -6.37 -13.11 26.55
N GLN A 316 -6.48 -12.18 25.58
CA GLN A 316 -5.33 -11.55 24.92
C GLN A 316 -4.94 -10.19 25.52
N ILE A 317 -5.88 -9.28 25.78
CA ILE A 317 -5.57 -7.89 26.16
C ILE A 317 -4.79 -7.90 27.48
N PHE A 318 -3.57 -7.39 27.46
CA PHE A 318 -2.77 -7.22 28.67
C PHE A 318 -3.30 -6.01 29.46
N ARG A 319 -3.61 -6.20 30.74
CA ARG A 319 -4.37 -5.24 31.58
C ARG A 319 -3.61 -4.98 32.89
N PRO A 320 -2.58 -4.11 32.89
CA PRO A 320 -1.67 -3.94 34.04
C PRO A 320 -2.37 -3.39 35.29
N TYR A 321 -3.45 -2.62 35.11
CA TYR A 321 -4.24 -2.04 36.19
C TYR A 321 -4.81 -3.05 37.20
N TYR A 322 -5.00 -4.33 36.84
CA TYR A 322 -5.42 -5.34 37.81
C TYR A 322 -4.37 -5.62 38.89
N THR A 323 -3.07 -5.43 38.61
CA THR A 323 -2.01 -5.53 39.64
C THR A 323 -2.00 -4.33 40.60
N TYR A 324 -2.80 -3.30 40.32
CA TYR A 324 -2.96 -2.09 41.14
C TYR A 324 -4.36 -1.97 41.77
N ALA A 325 -5.10 -3.07 41.88
CA ALA A 325 -6.47 -3.07 42.40
C ALA A 325 -6.60 -2.36 43.76
N ASP A 326 -5.66 -2.56 44.69
CA ASP A 326 -5.67 -1.91 46.00
C ASP A 326 -5.49 -0.38 45.93
N THR A 327 -4.77 0.12 44.92
CA THR A 327 -4.52 1.56 44.71
C THR A 327 -5.64 2.22 43.92
N LEU A 328 -6.10 1.59 42.85
CA LEU A 328 -7.09 2.15 41.93
C LEU A 328 -8.54 1.95 42.42
N PHE A 329 -8.82 0.88 43.16
CA PHE A 329 -10.19 0.44 43.42
C PHE A 329 -10.64 0.49 44.89
N SER A 330 -9.75 0.71 45.85
CA SER A 330 -10.10 0.77 47.28
C SER A 330 -10.95 1.99 47.66
N ASP A 331 -11.76 1.83 48.71
CA ASP A 331 -12.66 2.87 49.24
C ASP A 331 -11.93 4.05 49.93
N ILE A 332 -10.59 3.99 49.98
CA ILE A 332 -9.70 5.03 50.53
C ILE A 332 -9.04 5.84 49.39
N SER A 333 -9.13 5.39 48.13
CA SER A 333 -8.56 6.09 46.98
C SER A 333 -9.19 7.48 46.78
N ALA A 334 -8.38 8.49 46.50
CA ALA A 334 -8.83 9.86 46.23
C ALA A 334 -9.35 10.06 44.79
N SER A 335 -9.49 8.98 44.04
CA SER A 335 -9.85 8.94 42.63
C SER A 335 -11.23 9.53 42.37
N ILE A 336 -11.29 10.70 41.73
CA ILE A 336 -12.55 11.19 41.15
C ILE A 336 -12.83 10.39 39.86
N VAL A 337 -14.07 9.91 39.76
CA VAL A 337 -14.65 9.40 38.51
C VAL A 337 -15.25 10.59 37.77
N HIS A 338 -14.79 10.84 36.56
CA HIS A 338 -15.25 11.96 35.73
C HIS A 338 -16.31 11.52 34.72
N ASP A 339 -17.24 12.42 34.39
CA ASP A 339 -18.13 12.27 33.24
C ASP A 339 -17.52 12.93 31.99
N LEU A 340 -17.90 12.44 30.81
CA LEU A 340 -17.51 13.05 29.54
C LEU A 340 -18.39 14.27 29.24
N PRO A 341 -17.81 15.40 28.79
CA PRO A 341 -18.60 16.46 28.18
C PRO A 341 -19.19 15.96 26.85
N THR A 342 -20.32 16.54 26.43
CA THR A 342 -20.96 16.17 25.16
C THR A 342 -19.96 16.26 23.99
N ILE A 343 -19.82 15.13 23.29
CA ILE A 343 -19.13 15.02 22.01
C ILE A 343 -20.20 15.13 20.92
N THR A 344 -19.93 15.91 19.88
CA THR A 344 -20.84 16.07 18.74
C THR A 344 -20.11 15.60 17.50
N ILE A 345 -20.73 14.69 16.74
CA ILE A 345 -20.18 14.19 15.49
C ILE A 345 -20.39 15.24 14.39
N PRO A 346 -19.35 15.64 13.63
CA PRO A 346 -19.52 16.56 12.51
C PRO A 346 -20.50 16.02 11.46
N LEU A 347 -21.40 16.88 10.99
CA LEU A 347 -22.32 16.57 9.89
C LEU A 347 -21.53 16.28 8.60
N HIS A 348 -22.09 15.40 7.77
CA HIS A 348 -21.51 15.08 6.47
C HIS A 348 -21.56 16.28 5.50
N LYS A 349 -20.63 16.25 4.54
CA LYS A 349 -20.49 17.11 3.37
C LYS A 349 -19.84 16.26 2.28
N ASP A 350 -20.23 16.44 1.03
CA ASP A 350 -19.83 15.60 -0.12
C ASP A 350 -18.31 15.56 -0.36
N THR A 351 -17.57 16.53 0.17
CA THR A 351 -16.09 16.60 0.12
C THR A 351 -15.37 15.70 1.13
N ILE A 352 -16.09 15.09 2.08
CA ILE A 352 -15.51 14.23 3.12
C ILE A 352 -15.35 12.81 2.58
N ILE A 353 -14.10 12.36 2.46
CA ILE A 353 -13.76 10.98 2.13
C ILE A 353 -13.60 10.18 3.43
N TYR A 354 -14.37 9.11 3.60
CA TYR A 354 -14.27 8.18 4.72
C TYR A 354 -13.36 6.99 4.38
N PRO A 355 -12.90 6.20 5.38
CA PRO A 355 -12.15 4.98 5.12
C PRO A 355 -12.99 4.00 4.28
N LEU A 356 -12.35 3.38 3.27
CA LEU A 356 -12.98 2.37 2.44
C LEU A 356 -13.33 1.11 3.27
N PRO A 357 -14.37 0.34 2.88
CA PRO A 357 -14.63 -0.97 3.48
C PRO A 357 -13.45 -1.92 3.22
N LYS A 358 -13.34 -2.96 4.05
CA LYS A 358 -12.23 -3.93 4.00
C LYS A 358 -12.75 -5.37 4.02
N ILE A 359 -11.93 -6.27 3.49
CA ILE A 359 -12.11 -7.72 3.62
C ILE A 359 -11.06 -8.26 4.57
N VAL A 360 -11.46 -9.20 5.42
CA VAL A 360 -10.58 -9.95 6.32
C VAL A 360 -9.88 -11.02 5.50
N PHE A 361 -8.59 -10.80 5.23
CA PHE A 361 -7.74 -11.84 4.66
C PHE A 361 -7.67 -13.03 5.63
N ARG A 362 -7.94 -14.23 5.12
CA ARG A 362 -7.92 -15.46 5.93
C ARG A 362 -7.28 -16.60 5.17
N MET A 363 -6.15 -17.10 5.68
CA MET A 363 -5.44 -18.22 5.06
C MET A 363 -5.13 -19.40 5.99
N PHE A 364 -5.11 -19.23 7.32
CA PHE A 364 -4.83 -20.32 8.28
C PHE A 364 -6.00 -20.65 9.21
N ASP A 365 -6.20 -21.94 9.47
CA ASP A 365 -7.03 -22.44 10.58
C ASP A 365 -6.25 -23.32 11.59
N TYR A 366 -6.98 -24.03 12.46
CA TYR A 366 -6.41 -24.85 13.53
C TYR A 366 -5.80 -26.17 13.05
N THR A 367 -6.02 -26.57 11.80
CA THR A 367 -5.43 -27.77 11.17
C THR A 367 -4.05 -27.49 10.57
N ASP A 368 -3.76 -26.24 10.22
CA ASP A 368 -2.47 -25.80 9.69
C ASP A 368 -1.36 -25.74 10.74
N VAL A 369 -1.72 -25.67 12.04
CA VAL A 369 -0.81 -25.37 13.13
C VAL A 369 -0.48 -26.63 13.97
N PRO A 370 0.76 -26.79 14.47
CA PRO A 370 1.12 -27.96 15.28
C PRO A 370 0.30 -28.07 16.58
N GLU A 371 -0.09 -29.29 16.95
CA GLU A 371 -1.00 -29.62 18.07
C GLU A 371 -0.64 -28.99 19.43
N GLN A 372 0.62 -28.61 19.67
CA GLN A 372 1.01 -27.92 20.90
C GLN A 372 0.51 -26.46 20.99
N TYR A 373 0.01 -25.88 19.89
CA TYR A 373 -0.53 -24.53 19.80
C TYR A 373 -2.06 -24.54 19.62
N VAL A 374 -2.70 -23.41 19.91
CA VAL A 374 -4.12 -23.17 19.60
C VAL A 374 -4.22 -21.86 18.85
N LEU A 375 -4.57 -21.93 17.56
CA LEU A 375 -4.91 -20.74 16.77
C LEU A 375 -6.33 -20.30 17.13
N PRO A 376 -6.56 -19.03 17.52
CA PRO A 376 -7.91 -18.51 17.69
C PRO A 376 -8.69 -18.60 16.36
N GLY A 377 -9.88 -19.22 16.38
CA GLY A 377 -10.73 -19.33 15.18
C GLY A 377 -11.17 -17.96 14.65
N ALA A 378 -11.57 -17.87 13.37
CA ALA A 378 -11.87 -16.59 12.69
C ALA A 378 -12.84 -15.68 13.46
N HIS A 379 -13.87 -16.25 14.11
CA HIS A 379 -14.84 -15.52 14.93
C HIS A 379 -14.53 -15.49 16.44
N ALA A 380 -13.29 -15.75 16.86
CA ALA A 380 -12.83 -15.47 18.22
C ALA A 380 -12.25 -14.04 18.29
N ILE A 381 -12.55 -13.27 19.35
CA ILE A 381 -12.05 -11.88 19.44
C ILE A 381 -10.53 -11.82 19.57
N GLU A 382 -9.90 -12.85 20.17
CA GLU A 382 -8.43 -12.97 20.19
C GLU A 382 -7.80 -13.03 18.80
N ARG A 383 -8.51 -13.52 17.76
CA ARG A 383 -8.00 -13.52 16.39
C ARG A 383 -7.80 -12.08 15.91
N TYR A 384 -8.84 -11.25 16.03
CA TYR A 384 -8.78 -9.83 15.72
C TYR A 384 -7.78 -9.07 16.61
N LEU A 385 -7.77 -9.30 17.93
CA LEU A 385 -6.90 -8.56 18.85
C LEU A 385 -5.41 -8.76 18.56
N VAL A 386 -4.98 -9.99 18.24
CA VAL A 386 -3.58 -10.27 17.84
C VAL A 386 -3.27 -9.68 16.45
N GLU A 387 -4.22 -9.74 15.51
CA GLU A 387 -4.02 -9.20 14.15
C GLU A 387 -3.98 -7.67 14.12
N ASP A 388 -4.75 -7.00 14.99
CA ASP A 388 -4.69 -5.56 15.24
C ASP A 388 -3.38 -5.17 15.93
N GLU A 389 -2.90 -5.94 16.92
CA GLU A 389 -1.58 -5.74 17.57
C GLU A 389 -0.43 -5.84 16.56
N ILE A 390 -0.42 -6.90 15.72
CA ILE A 390 0.56 -7.08 14.63
C ILE A 390 0.46 -5.94 13.60
N SER A 391 -0.75 -5.55 13.20
CA SER A 391 -0.98 -4.49 12.21
C SER A 391 -0.54 -3.11 12.70
N ASN A 392 -0.77 -2.79 13.98
CA ASN A 392 -0.29 -1.55 14.59
C ASN A 392 1.25 -1.53 14.68
N ILE A 393 1.89 -2.65 15.07
CA ILE A 393 3.36 -2.75 15.09
C ILE A 393 3.96 -2.62 13.69
N ILE A 394 3.33 -3.20 12.66
CA ILE A 394 3.73 -2.98 11.26
C ILE A 394 3.62 -1.50 10.92
N HIS A 395 2.48 -0.85 11.21
CA HIS A 395 2.26 0.55 10.87
C HIS A 395 3.25 1.50 11.57
N THR A 396 3.48 1.33 12.86
CA THR A 396 4.41 2.18 13.64
C THR A 396 5.87 2.02 13.19
N TYR A 397 6.28 0.82 12.75
CA TYR A 397 7.69 0.51 12.46
C TYR A 397 8.01 0.21 10.98
N HIS A 398 7.11 0.53 10.03
CA HIS A 398 7.28 0.16 8.61
C HIS A 398 8.56 0.71 7.96
N ASN A 399 9.01 1.91 8.34
CA ASN A 399 10.27 2.48 7.84
C ASN A 399 11.51 1.77 8.42
N GLU A 400 11.42 1.17 9.61
CA GLU A 400 12.52 0.50 10.31
C GLU A 400 12.29 -1.02 10.41
N ARG A 401 12.38 -1.70 9.25
CA ARG A 401 12.05 -3.14 9.12
C ARG A 401 12.72 -4.09 10.12
N LYS A 402 13.90 -3.73 10.64
CA LYS A 402 14.60 -4.53 11.67
C LYS A 402 13.89 -4.41 13.01
N ASP A 403 13.57 -3.19 13.41
CA ASP A 403 12.89 -2.91 14.67
C ASP A 403 11.45 -3.43 14.61
N CYS A 404 10.78 -3.30 13.46
CA CYS A 404 9.50 -3.97 13.21
C CYS A 404 9.58 -5.49 13.47
N ALA A 405 10.54 -6.19 12.86
CA ALA A 405 10.73 -7.64 13.10
C ALA A 405 11.07 -7.96 14.58
N ILE A 406 11.82 -7.09 15.24
CA ILE A 406 12.18 -7.20 16.67
C ILE A 406 10.96 -6.96 17.59
N GLN A 407 10.03 -6.06 17.24
CA GLN A 407 8.79 -5.84 18.02
C GLN A 407 7.76 -6.96 17.76
N LEU A 408 7.59 -7.40 16.51
CA LEU A 408 6.69 -8.51 16.17
C LEU A 408 7.07 -9.81 16.90
N THR A 409 8.37 -10.08 17.05
CA THR A 409 8.88 -11.22 17.85
C THR A 409 8.84 -11.00 19.37
N GLN A 410 8.32 -9.86 19.84
CA GLN A 410 8.19 -9.48 21.25
C GLN A 410 6.74 -9.27 21.74
N ILE A 411 5.75 -9.36 20.83
CA ILE A 411 4.34 -9.59 21.19
C ILE A 411 4.30 -10.71 22.24
N ARG A 412 3.51 -10.51 23.31
CA ARG A 412 3.46 -11.43 24.46
C ARG A 412 2.22 -12.33 24.38
N PRO A 413 2.26 -13.48 23.68
CA PRO A 413 1.12 -14.39 23.64
C PRO A 413 0.87 -14.93 25.05
N LYS A 414 -0.29 -14.58 25.63
CA LYS A 414 -0.70 -15.07 26.95
C LYS A 414 -1.09 -16.55 26.93
N ALA A 415 -1.66 -17.00 25.82
CA ALA A 415 -1.96 -18.41 25.53
C ALA A 415 -0.88 -18.99 24.60
N LYS A 416 -0.96 -20.30 24.27
CA LYS A 416 -0.09 -20.94 23.27
C LYS A 416 -0.52 -20.58 21.84
N ILE A 417 -0.51 -19.30 21.51
CA ILE A 417 -0.87 -18.78 20.18
C ILE A 417 0.30 -19.08 19.21
N PRO A 418 0.04 -19.61 18.00
CA PRO A 418 1.07 -19.86 17.00
C PRO A 418 1.47 -18.56 16.29
N LEU A 419 2.12 -17.65 17.02
CA LEU A 419 2.39 -16.27 16.63
C LEU A 419 3.06 -16.14 15.24
N ASN A 420 3.98 -17.04 14.87
CA ASN A 420 4.63 -17.02 13.56
C ASN A 420 3.64 -17.15 12.38
N TYR A 421 2.59 -17.97 12.53
CA TYR A 421 1.53 -18.12 11.51
C TYR A 421 0.74 -16.82 11.37
N MET A 422 0.36 -16.22 12.49
CA MET A 422 -0.41 -14.96 12.50
C MET A 422 0.40 -13.77 11.95
N ILE A 423 1.71 -13.70 12.24
CA ILE A 423 2.60 -12.70 11.63
C ILE A 423 2.66 -12.86 10.11
N ILE A 424 2.85 -14.10 9.62
CA ILE A 424 2.91 -14.37 8.17
C ILE A 424 1.57 -14.05 7.49
N GLU A 425 0.45 -14.44 8.09
CA GLU A 425 -0.89 -14.17 7.57
C GLU A 425 -1.23 -12.69 7.53
N VAL A 426 -0.89 -11.90 8.56
CA VAL A 426 -1.10 -10.44 8.53
C VAL A 426 -0.19 -9.78 7.50
N ILE A 427 1.07 -10.22 7.35
CA ILE A 427 1.98 -9.69 6.33
C ILE A 427 1.45 -9.97 4.91
N PHE A 428 0.97 -11.18 4.63
CA PHE A 428 0.34 -11.49 3.34
C PHE A 428 -1.01 -10.78 3.18
N GLY A 429 -1.83 -10.67 4.23
CA GLY A 429 -3.08 -9.93 4.19
C GLY A 429 -2.91 -8.42 3.96
N HIS A 430 -1.81 -7.83 4.42
CA HIS A 430 -1.41 -6.47 4.07
C HIS A 430 -0.93 -6.38 2.61
N LEU A 431 -0.05 -7.28 2.17
CA LEU A 431 0.47 -7.31 0.79
C LEU A 431 -0.64 -7.52 -0.25
N PHE A 432 -1.60 -8.38 0.03
CA PHE A 432 -2.72 -8.68 -0.86
C PHE A 432 -3.94 -7.75 -0.63
N MET A 433 -3.86 -6.78 0.29
CA MET A 433 -4.96 -5.86 0.56
C MET A 433 -5.37 -5.09 -0.69
N LEU A 434 -6.66 -5.14 -1.01
CA LEU A 434 -7.28 -4.33 -2.04
C LEU A 434 -7.93 -3.10 -1.39
N PRO A 435 -7.87 -1.89 -2.00
CA PRO A 435 -7.31 -1.61 -3.33
C PRO A 435 -5.78 -1.69 -3.42
N ARG A 436 -5.07 -1.13 -2.42
CA ARG A 436 -3.61 -1.11 -2.34
C ARG A 436 -3.12 -1.56 -0.95
N PRO A 437 -1.87 -2.07 -0.83
CA PRO A 437 -1.28 -2.39 0.46
C PRO A 437 -1.13 -1.13 1.34
N PRO A 438 -1.17 -1.25 2.68
CA PRO A 438 -0.98 -0.11 3.58
C PRO A 438 0.39 0.59 3.45
N HIS A 439 1.43 -0.14 3.06
CA HIS A 439 2.81 0.37 2.89
C HIS A 439 3.44 -0.17 1.59
N LEU A 440 4.61 0.32 1.20
CA LEU A 440 5.32 -0.08 -0.02
C LEU A 440 5.53 -1.62 -0.10
N GLU A 441 5.17 -2.26 -1.21
CA GLU A 441 5.22 -3.73 -1.37
C GLU A 441 6.57 -4.37 -1.00
N LEU A 442 7.68 -3.69 -1.33
CA LEU A 442 9.04 -4.13 -1.01
C LEU A 442 9.31 -4.24 0.50
N PHE A 443 8.61 -3.47 1.34
CA PHE A 443 8.73 -3.54 2.79
C PHE A 443 8.40 -4.96 3.29
N TYR A 444 7.24 -5.51 2.92
CA TYR A 444 6.77 -6.82 3.37
C TYR A 444 7.74 -7.95 3.00
N GLY A 445 8.27 -7.92 1.78
CA GLY A 445 9.34 -8.83 1.35
C GLY A 445 10.58 -8.71 2.23
N SER A 446 11.04 -7.48 2.48
CA SER A 446 12.23 -7.23 3.31
C SER A 446 12.04 -7.52 4.80
N LEU A 447 10.82 -7.37 5.33
CA LEU A 447 10.44 -7.69 6.71
C LEU A 447 10.51 -9.21 6.94
N LEU A 448 9.95 -10.01 6.01
CA LEU A 448 10.05 -11.47 6.06
C LEU A 448 11.51 -11.96 5.99
N LEU A 449 12.39 -11.26 5.26
CA LEU A 449 13.83 -11.56 5.28
C LEU A 449 14.48 -11.29 6.65
N GLU A 450 14.13 -10.22 7.36
CA GLU A 450 14.66 -9.99 8.72
C GLU A 450 14.06 -10.98 9.73
N LEU A 451 12.76 -11.27 9.66
CA LEU A 451 12.10 -12.29 10.48
C LEU A 451 12.73 -13.69 10.30
N CYS A 452 13.08 -14.09 9.07
CA CYS A 452 13.79 -15.34 8.80
C CYS A 452 15.19 -15.40 9.46
N LYS A 453 15.86 -14.25 9.66
CA LYS A 453 17.16 -14.18 10.36
C LYS A 453 16.99 -14.24 11.89
N LEU A 454 15.90 -13.68 12.43
CA LEU A 454 15.59 -13.72 13.86
C LEU A 454 15.08 -15.09 14.32
N GLN A 455 14.34 -15.79 13.46
CA GLN A 455 13.69 -17.08 13.77
C GLN A 455 14.01 -18.19 12.75
N PRO A 456 15.30 -18.49 12.46
CA PRO A 456 15.70 -19.32 11.32
C PRO A 456 15.24 -20.78 11.39
N SER A 457 14.87 -21.29 12.57
CA SER A 457 14.38 -22.65 12.77
C SER A 457 12.85 -22.78 12.86
N THR A 458 12.10 -21.67 12.94
CA THR A 458 10.65 -21.70 13.23
C THR A 458 9.81 -20.81 12.34
N LEU A 459 10.37 -19.83 11.63
CA LEU A 459 9.62 -19.00 10.69
C LEU A 459 9.72 -19.48 9.22
N PRO A 460 10.89 -19.89 8.69
CA PRO A 460 10.97 -20.40 7.32
C PRO A 460 10.05 -21.60 7.00
N PRO A 461 9.86 -22.62 7.88
CA PRO A 461 8.94 -23.72 7.59
C PRO A 461 7.48 -23.26 7.43
N VAL A 462 7.04 -22.30 8.26
CA VAL A 462 5.70 -21.71 8.20
C VAL A 462 5.54 -20.84 6.96
N LEU A 463 6.60 -20.15 6.54
CA LEU A 463 6.60 -19.37 5.30
C LEU A 463 6.54 -20.27 4.06
N VAL A 464 7.22 -21.41 4.06
CA VAL A 464 7.08 -22.43 2.99
C VAL A 464 5.64 -22.95 2.95
N GLN A 465 5.08 -23.39 4.08
CA GLN A 465 3.68 -23.82 4.18
C GLN A 465 2.71 -22.75 3.65
N ALA A 466 2.93 -21.47 4.00
CA ALA A 466 2.14 -20.36 3.48
C ALA A 466 2.22 -20.24 1.95
N VAL A 467 3.42 -20.33 1.36
CA VAL A 467 3.61 -20.24 -0.09
C VAL A 467 2.93 -21.40 -0.83
N GLU A 468 2.99 -22.63 -0.31
CA GLU A 468 2.24 -23.77 -0.85
C GLU A 468 0.73 -23.51 -0.83
N MET A 469 0.20 -23.02 0.29
CA MET A 469 -1.23 -22.70 0.43
C MET A 469 -1.67 -21.53 -0.46
N LEU A 470 -0.80 -20.55 -0.72
CA LEU A 470 -1.06 -19.48 -1.68
C LEU A 470 -1.07 -20.02 -3.12
N PHE A 471 -0.12 -20.91 -3.46
CA PHE A 471 -0.01 -21.53 -4.78
C PHE A 471 -1.21 -22.43 -5.11
N GLU A 472 -1.62 -23.31 -4.19
CA GLU A 472 -2.78 -24.18 -4.39
C GLU A 472 -4.10 -23.41 -4.52
N ARG A 473 -4.20 -22.24 -3.86
CA ARG A 473 -5.40 -21.38 -3.92
C ARG A 473 -5.34 -20.35 -5.06
N LEU A 474 -4.34 -20.38 -5.96
CA LEU A 474 -4.20 -19.43 -7.08
C LEU A 474 -5.44 -19.37 -7.99
N ASN A 475 -6.13 -20.50 -8.20
CA ASN A 475 -7.20 -20.60 -9.20
C ASN A 475 -8.41 -19.66 -8.95
N THR A 476 -8.62 -19.22 -7.70
CA THR A 476 -9.64 -18.20 -7.35
C THR A 476 -9.05 -16.90 -6.81
N MET A 477 -7.71 -16.76 -6.81
CA MET A 477 -7.03 -15.55 -6.36
C MET A 477 -7.19 -14.42 -7.39
N LYS A 478 -7.38 -13.17 -6.95
CA LYS A 478 -7.44 -12.00 -7.85
C LYS A 478 -6.11 -11.76 -8.57
N THR A 479 -6.19 -11.39 -9.85
CA THR A 479 -5.06 -11.10 -10.74
C THR A 479 -4.01 -10.16 -10.13
N SER A 480 -4.45 -9.07 -9.48
CA SER A 480 -3.58 -8.11 -8.79
C SER A 480 -2.82 -8.74 -7.61
N CYS A 481 -3.49 -9.59 -6.83
CA CYS A 481 -2.85 -10.36 -5.75
C CYS A 481 -1.85 -11.39 -6.29
N ILE A 482 -2.15 -12.06 -7.41
CA ILE A 482 -1.22 -12.98 -8.10
C ILE A 482 0.03 -12.24 -8.58
N GLU A 483 -0.12 -11.02 -9.11
CA GLU A 483 1.03 -10.20 -9.53
C GLU A 483 1.90 -9.76 -8.35
N ARG A 484 1.30 -9.32 -7.24
CA ARG A 484 2.04 -9.04 -6.00
C ARG A 484 2.73 -10.28 -5.45
N PHE A 485 2.09 -11.45 -5.51
CA PHE A 485 2.65 -12.72 -5.07
C PHE A 485 3.86 -13.12 -5.93
N ALA A 486 3.78 -13.04 -7.26
CA ALA A 486 4.91 -13.31 -8.17
C ALA A 486 6.07 -12.31 -7.97
N THR A 487 5.74 -11.05 -7.68
CA THR A 487 6.71 -9.98 -7.41
C THR A 487 7.43 -10.18 -6.07
N TRP A 488 6.69 -10.49 -5.01
CA TRP A 488 7.25 -10.85 -3.71
C TRP A 488 8.08 -12.14 -3.78
N PHE A 489 7.59 -13.18 -4.45
CA PHE A 489 8.20 -14.51 -4.47
C PHE A 489 9.50 -14.51 -5.26
N SER A 490 9.52 -13.91 -6.46
CA SER A 490 10.76 -13.74 -7.24
C SER A 490 11.82 -12.90 -6.52
N TYR A 491 11.42 -11.86 -5.78
CA TYR A 491 12.31 -11.11 -4.89
C TYR A 491 12.85 -11.99 -3.75
N HIS A 492 11.98 -12.74 -3.06
CA HIS A 492 12.36 -13.65 -1.98
C HIS A 492 13.37 -14.71 -2.47
N LEU A 493 13.07 -15.38 -3.58
CA LEU A 493 13.93 -16.36 -4.23
C LEU A 493 15.31 -15.78 -4.57
N SER A 494 15.38 -14.54 -5.07
CA SER A 494 16.68 -13.91 -5.39
C SER A 494 17.60 -13.74 -4.18
N ASN A 495 17.05 -13.65 -2.96
CA ASN A 495 17.82 -13.59 -1.71
C ASN A 495 18.26 -14.97 -1.20
N PHE A 496 17.63 -16.06 -1.66
CA PHE A 496 17.94 -17.47 -1.32
C PHE A 496 18.47 -18.27 -2.53
N GLN A 497 19.29 -17.60 -3.35
CA GLN A 497 20.00 -18.17 -4.52
C GLN A 497 19.10 -18.80 -5.61
N PHE A 498 17.80 -18.49 -5.58
CA PHE A 498 16.71 -19.07 -6.38
C PHE A 498 16.37 -20.54 -6.06
N THR A 499 16.59 -20.96 -4.81
CA THR A 499 16.30 -22.31 -4.33
C THR A 499 14.81 -22.47 -3.98
N TRP A 500 14.11 -23.44 -4.58
CA TRP A 500 12.72 -23.80 -4.25
C TRP A 500 12.41 -25.28 -4.55
N GLY A 501 11.34 -25.80 -3.95
CA GLY A 501 10.76 -27.12 -4.23
C GLY A 501 9.99 -27.19 -5.55
N TRP A 502 10.58 -26.72 -6.67
CA TRP A 502 9.89 -26.67 -7.97
C TRP A 502 9.29 -28.02 -8.40
N GLN A 503 9.92 -29.13 -8.01
CA GLN A 503 9.46 -30.49 -8.27
C GLN A 503 8.04 -30.76 -7.74
N ASP A 504 7.67 -30.12 -6.63
CA ASP A 504 6.40 -30.33 -5.92
C ASP A 504 5.21 -29.65 -6.64
N TRP A 505 5.49 -28.79 -7.63
CA TRP A 505 4.49 -28.08 -8.45
C TRP A 505 4.35 -28.65 -9.88
N ILE A 506 5.02 -29.76 -10.22
CA ILE A 506 5.04 -30.29 -11.59
C ILE A 506 3.65 -30.68 -12.10
N ASP A 507 2.75 -31.12 -11.22
CA ASP A 507 1.40 -31.57 -11.59
C ASP A 507 0.55 -30.46 -12.23
N CYS A 508 0.88 -29.17 -12.03
CA CYS A 508 0.18 -28.08 -12.72
C CYS A 508 0.51 -28.00 -14.23
N LEU A 509 1.55 -28.70 -14.71
CA LEU A 509 1.92 -28.74 -16.13
C LEU A 509 0.89 -29.45 -17.02
N ASP A 510 -0.04 -30.21 -16.42
CA ASP A 510 -1.20 -30.80 -17.11
C ASP A 510 -2.43 -29.84 -17.15
N GLU A 511 -2.36 -28.66 -16.52
CA GLU A 511 -3.41 -27.64 -16.57
C GLU A 511 -3.38 -26.79 -17.86
N ASN A 512 -4.38 -25.92 -18.03
CA ASN A 512 -4.44 -24.96 -19.13
C ASN A 512 -3.21 -23.99 -19.09
N PRO A 513 -2.54 -23.68 -20.21
CA PRO A 513 -1.39 -22.76 -20.24
C PRO A 513 -1.65 -21.32 -19.75
N GLU A 514 -2.92 -20.89 -19.69
CA GLU A 514 -3.37 -19.60 -19.13
C GLU A 514 -4.05 -19.76 -17.76
N SER A 515 -3.91 -20.93 -17.10
CA SER A 515 -4.31 -21.14 -15.70
C SER A 515 -3.52 -20.22 -14.75
N PRO A 516 -4.11 -19.81 -13.62
CA PRO A 516 -3.41 -19.05 -12.58
C PRO A 516 -2.10 -19.68 -12.09
N LYS A 517 -2.03 -21.01 -11.91
CA LYS A 517 -0.77 -21.70 -11.52
C LYS A 517 0.33 -21.58 -12.59
N ILE A 518 0.05 -21.92 -13.85
CA ILE A 518 1.03 -21.81 -14.94
C ILE A 518 1.47 -20.36 -15.15
N LYS A 519 0.51 -19.42 -15.10
CA LYS A 519 0.81 -18.00 -15.34
C LYS A 519 1.64 -17.40 -14.20
N PHE A 520 1.36 -17.74 -12.95
CA PHE A 520 2.19 -17.38 -11.79
C PHE A 520 3.63 -17.87 -11.93
N ILE A 521 3.84 -19.11 -12.39
CA ILE A 521 5.20 -19.67 -12.60
C ILE A 521 5.93 -18.92 -13.73
N ARG A 522 5.27 -18.71 -14.89
CA ARG A 522 5.82 -17.92 -16.02
C ARG A 522 6.23 -16.50 -15.58
N GLU A 523 5.34 -15.81 -14.87
CA GLU A 523 5.55 -14.43 -14.40
C GLU A 523 6.58 -14.34 -13.25
N THR A 524 6.73 -15.40 -12.45
CA THR A 524 7.80 -15.54 -11.45
C THR A 524 9.15 -15.76 -12.12
N PHE A 525 9.27 -16.69 -13.07
CA PHE A 525 10.51 -16.92 -13.82
C PHE A 525 10.92 -15.68 -14.62
N GLN A 526 9.95 -14.94 -15.18
CA GLN A 526 10.20 -13.68 -15.86
C GLN A 526 10.82 -12.63 -14.94
N ARG A 527 10.30 -12.48 -13.71
CA ARG A 527 10.89 -11.59 -12.71
C ARG A 527 12.24 -12.08 -12.20
N CYS A 528 12.42 -13.39 -12.01
CA CYS A 528 13.72 -13.98 -11.68
C CYS A 528 14.76 -13.73 -12.78
N MET A 529 14.38 -13.74 -14.05
CA MET A 529 15.26 -13.36 -15.16
C MET A 529 15.60 -11.87 -15.14
N ARG A 530 14.63 -10.98 -14.86
CA ARG A 530 14.90 -9.52 -14.68
C ARG A 530 15.84 -9.24 -13.50
N LEU A 531 15.84 -10.08 -12.47
CA LEU A 531 16.75 -10.04 -11.32
C LEU A 531 18.06 -10.82 -11.52
N SER A 532 18.27 -11.43 -12.69
CA SER A 532 19.41 -12.31 -12.97
C SER A 532 19.74 -12.35 -14.47
N PHE A 533 19.80 -13.55 -15.08
CA PHE A 533 19.97 -13.75 -16.51
C PHE A 533 19.36 -15.09 -16.95
N HIS A 534 18.94 -15.19 -18.22
CA HIS A 534 18.23 -16.34 -18.81
C HIS A 534 18.83 -17.71 -18.43
N GLN A 535 20.15 -17.89 -18.60
CA GLN A 535 20.80 -19.17 -18.28
C GLN A 535 20.65 -19.53 -16.80
N ARG A 536 20.74 -18.56 -15.88
CA ARG A 536 20.59 -18.82 -14.44
C ARG A 536 19.20 -19.39 -14.11
N VAL A 537 18.16 -18.99 -14.83
CA VAL A 537 16.79 -19.54 -14.65
C VAL A 537 16.75 -20.99 -15.10
N ILE A 538 17.33 -21.34 -16.25
CA ILE A 538 17.49 -22.74 -16.70
C ILE A 538 18.28 -23.55 -15.66
N ASP A 539 19.33 -22.98 -15.06
CA ASP A 539 20.21 -23.66 -14.10
C ASP A 539 19.53 -24.01 -12.76
N PHE A 540 18.37 -23.42 -12.42
CA PHE A 540 17.68 -23.66 -11.13
C PHE A 540 16.31 -24.35 -11.22
N VAL A 541 15.76 -24.56 -12.42
CA VAL A 541 14.45 -25.22 -12.61
C VAL A 541 14.61 -26.65 -13.17
N PRO A 542 13.71 -27.59 -12.80
CA PRO A 542 13.62 -28.91 -13.46
C PRO A 542 13.35 -28.81 -14.97
N GLU A 543 13.84 -29.77 -15.76
CA GLU A 543 13.72 -29.79 -17.23
C GLU A 543 12.27 -29.71 -17.72
N GLN A 544 11.33 -30.25 -16.95
CA GLN A 544 9.88 -30.21 -17.21
C GLN A 544 9.38 -28.76 -17.36
N PHE A 545 9.95 -27.83 -16.60
CA PHE A 545 9.58 -26.41 -16.61
C PHE A 545 10.25 -25.59 -17.71
N TYR A 546 11.16 -26.16 -18.53
CA TYR A 546 11.85 -25.40 -19.58
C TYR A 546 10.90 -24.77 -20.62
N LYS A 547 9.67 -25.27 -20.76
CA LYS A 547 8.61 -24.65 -21.58
C LYS A 547 8.01 -23.37 -20.99
N LEU A 548 8.13 -23.16 -19.68
CA LEU A 548 7.64 -21.97 -18.97
C LEU A 548 8.76 -20.94 -18.71
N VAL A 549 10.03 -21.34 -18.89
CA VAL A 549 11.17 -20.42 -18.82
C VAL A 549 11.03 -19.36 -19.92
N PRO A 550 11.17 -18.06 -19.61
CA PRO A 550 11.09 -17.00 -20.61
C PRO A 550 12.10 -17.17 -21.74
N ASN A 551 11.70 -16.82 -22.96
CA ASN A 551 12.60 -16.73 -24.10
C ASN A 551 13.79 -15.80 -23.80
N LYS A 552 14.94 -16.10 -24.41
CA LYS A 552 16.14 -15.27 -24.31
C LYS A 552 15.84 -13.82 -24.76
N PRO A 553 16.11 -12.80 -23.91
CA PRO A 553 15.81 -11.41 -24.22
C PRO A 553 16.85 -10.83 -25.19
N SER A 554 16.70 -11.15 -26.48
CA SER A 554 17.50 -10.60 -27.58
C SER A 554 16.64 -9.77 -28.53
N PRO A 555 17.20 -8.73 -29.16
CA PRO A 555 16.52 -8.00 -30.22
C PRO A 555 16.32 -8.89 -31.45
N VAL A 556 15.30 -8.57 -32.23
CA VAL A 556 15.05 -9.09 -33.58
C VAL A 556 15.15 -7.91 -34.56
N PHE A 557 15.67 -8.09 -35.76
CA PHE A 557 15.71 -7.03 -36.77
C PHE A 557 15.19 -7.56 -38.11
N LYS A 558 13.94 -7.20 -38.44
CA LYS A 558 13.25 -7.70 -39.64
C LYS A 558 13.93 -7.37 -40.97
N PHE A 559 14.82 -6.37 -40.99
CA PHE A 559 15.59 -5.97 -42.17
C PHE A 559 17.02 -6.55 -42.21
N GLU A 560 17.29 -7.68 -41.55
CA GLU A 560 18.50 -8.48 -41.82
C GLU A 560 18.47 -9.12 -43.22
N GLU A 561 19.63 -9.59 -43.69
CA GLU A 561 19.78 -10.22 -45.01
C GLU A 561 19.15 -11.62 -45.01
N THR A 562 17.94 -11.71 -45.56
CA THR A 562 17.16 -12.94 -45.74
C THR A 562 17.01 -13.27 -47.22
N GLU A 563 16.63 -14.51 -47.55
CA GLU A 563 16.48 -14.98 -48.95
C GLU A 563 15.40 -14.21 -49.73
N THR A 564 14.44 -13.58 -49.04
CA THR A 564 13.40 -12.72 -49.60
C THR A 564 13.44 -11.34 -48.91
N PRO A 565 14.18 -10.35 -49.46
CA PRO A 565 14.32 -9.03 -48.85
C PRO A 565 12.96 -8.33 -48.67
N ILE A 566 12.71 -7.83 -47.45
CA ILE A 566 11.55 -7.00 -47.14
C ILE A 566 11.70 -5.62 -47.81
N PHE A 567 10.59 -5.00 -48.21
CA PHE A 567 10.58 -3.62 -48.71
C PHE A 567 11.32 -2.69 -47.75
N GLY A 568 12.23 -1.88 -48.28
CA GLY A 568 13.03 -0.94 -47.49
C GLY A 568 14.30 -1.52 -46.84
N SER A 569 14.61 -2.83 -46.96
CA SER A 569 15.82 -3.41 -46.34
C SER A 569 17.12 -2.70 -46.72
N GLU A 570 17.30 -2.26 -47.97
CA GLU A 570 18.49 -1.51 -48.40
C GLU A 570 18.60 -0.14 -47.70
N TYR A 571 17.47 0.53 -47.47
CA TYR A 571 17.39 1.78 -46.72
C TYR A 571 17.67 1.54 -45.24
N ALA A 572 17.16 0.45 -44.66
CA ALA A 572 17.46 0.04 -43.28
C ALA A 572 18.95 -0.25 -43.08
N GLN A 573 19.63 -0.89 -44.03
CA GLN A 573 21.09 -1.07 -44.02
C GLN A 573 21.84 0.27 -44.08
N LEU A 574 21.41 1.18 -44.95
CA LEU A 574 22.02 2.51 -45.10
C LEU A 574 21.81 3.39 -43.85
N LEU A 575 20.62 3.36 -43.25
CA LEU A 575 20.28 3.99 -41.97
C LEU A 575 21.15 3.41 -40.85
N ASN A 576 21.23 2.08 -40.73
CA ASN A 576 22.10 1.41 -39.76
C ASN A 576 23.56 1.85 -39.87
N LYS A 577 24.09 2.00 -41.10
CA LYS A 577 25.43 2.54 -41.33
C LYS A 577 25.56 3.98 -40.85
N LYS A 578 24.61 4.85 -41.18
CA LYS A 578 24.66 6.29 -40.83
C LYS A 578 24.44 6.58 -39.35
N ILE A 579 23.61 5.78 -38.68
CA ILE A 579 23.42 5.84 -37.22
C ILE A 579 24.69 5.34 -36.50
N LYS A 580 25.35 4.28 -36.99
CA LYS A 580 26.69 3.84 -36.51
C LYS A 580 27.78 4.91 -36.73
N GLU A 581 27.79 5.56 -37.90
CA GLU A 581 28.65 6.72 -38.22
C GLU A 581 28.31 7.98 -37.39
N ARG A 582 27.23 7.95 -36.59
CA ARG A 582 26.71 9.07 -35.78
C ARG A 582 26.34 10.32 -36.60
N SER A 583 25.99 10.17 -37.88
CA SER A 583 25.62 11.26 -38.78
C SER A 583 24.50 12.17 -38.24
N ALA A 584 24.39 13.38 -38.79
CA ALA A 584 23.43 14.40 -38.37
C ALA A 584 21.98 13.98 -38.69
N ALA A 585 20.99 14.60 -38.04
CA ALA A 585 19.58 14.22 -38.21
C ALA A 585 19.08 14.49 -39.64
N GLU A 586 19.62 15.53 -40.26
CA GLU A 586 19.36 15.97 -41.63
C GLU A 586 19.84 14.93 -42.66
N ASP A 587 20.94 14.23 -42.39
CA ASP A 587 21.43 13.16 -43.26
C ASP A 587 20.56 11.90 -43.17
N ILE A 588 20.02 11.60 -41.98
CA ILE A 588 19.04 10.52 -41.80
C ILE A 588 17.72 10.88 -42.51
N LEU A 589 17.21 12.10 -42.31
CA LEU A 589 16.00 12.59 -42.97
C LEU A 589 16.11 12.60 -44.50
N ARG A 590 17.28 12.96 -45.06
CA ARG A 590 17.56 12.86 -46.51
C ARG A 590 17.39 11.44 -47.02
N ILE A 591 17.84 10.43 -46.28
CA ILE A 591 17.72 9.01 -46.67
C ILE A 591 16.26 8.56 -46.59
N LEU A 592 15.54 8.91 -45.52
CA LEU A 592 14.12 8.62 -45.38
C LEU A 592 13.30 9.24 -46.51
N ASN A 593 13.63 10.46 -46.93
CA ASN A 593 12.99 11.14 -48.06
C ASN A 593 13.37 10.58 -49.45
N THR A 594 14.20 9.53 -49.52
CA THR A 594 14.49 8.78 -50.76
C THR A 594 13.90 7.37 -50.79
N VAL A 595 13.14 6.98 -49.77
CA VAL A 595 12.36 5.73 -49.77
C VAL A 595 11.26 5.83 -50.84
N PRO A 596 10.94 4.77 -51.62
CA PRO A 596 9.84 4.81 -52.58
C PRO A 596 8.49 4.89 -51.88
N ASN A 597 7.46 5.43 -52.53
CA ASN A 597 6.09 5.38 -51.98
C ASN A 597 5.43 4.06 -52.43
N PRO A 598 5.07 3.13 -51.52
CA PRO A 598 4.59 1.78 -51.87
C PRO A 598 3.34 1.71 -52.76
N THR A 599 2.67 2.84 -53.00
CA THR A 599 1.43 2.91 -53.78
C THR A 599 1.52 3.76 -55.04
N LYS A 600 2.67 4.40 -55.30
CA LYS A 600 2.90 5.21 -56.51
C LYS A 600 3.72 4.46 -57.57
N ASP A 601 4.64 3.60 -57.16
CA ASP A 601 5.58 2.92 -58.07
C ASP A 601 5.14 1.50 -58.48
N ASP A 602 4.37 0.79 -57.65
CA ASP A 602 3.84 -0.58 -57.90
C ASP A 602 2.66 -0.63 -58.92
N THR A 603 2.77 0.13 -60.01
CA THR A 603 1.81 0.06 -61.14
C THR A 603 2.05 -1.12 -62.08
N ALA A 604 2.90 -2.08 -61.69
CA ALA A 604 3.18 -3.31 -62.40
C ALA A 604 2.28 -4.48 -61.94
N VAL A 605 1.13 -4.64 -62.62
CA VAL A 605 0.28 -5.84 -62.62
C VAL A 605 -0.68 -6.04 -61.42
N VAL A 606 -1.76 -5.24 -61.37
CA VAL A 606 -3.10 -5.69 -60.92
C VAL A 606 -4.17 -5.13 -61.87
N THR A 607 -5.30 -5.83 -62.03
CA THR A 607 -6.41 -5.51 -62.93
C THR A 607 -7.24 -4.27 -62.52
N PRO A 608 -7.89 -3.57 -63.48
CA PRO A 608 -8.56 -2.29 -63.23
C PRO A 608 -9.95 -2.44 -62.58
N SER A 609 -10.01 -2.66 -61.26
CA SER A 609 -11.28 -2.69 -60.51
C SER A 609 -11.15 -2.35 -59.02
N ALA A 610 -10.61 -1.17 -58.69
CA ALA A 610 -10.74 -0.54 -57.37
C ALA A 610 -10.77 0.99 -57.51
N SER A 611 -11.54 1.68 -56.67
CA SER A 611 -11.81 3.12 -56.78
C SER A 611 -11.07 3.96 -55.74
N THR A 612 -10.52 5.11 -56.18
CA THR A 612 -10.34 6.33 -55.38
C THR A 612 -9.70 6.15 -54.00
N ILE A 613 -8.41 5.82 -53.96
CA ILE A 613 -7.59 6.03 -52.75
C ILE A 613 -7.37 7.53 -52.57
N ASN A 614 -7.60 8.06 -51.35
CA ASN A 614 -7.43 9.49 -51.06
C ASN A 614 -5.93 9.86 -50.95
N PRO A 615 -5.49 11.03 -51.44
CA PRO A 615 -4.09 11.46 -51.32
C PRO A 615 -3.57 11.44 -49.87
N ALA A 616 -4.39 11.90 -48.91
CA ALA A 616 -4.04 11.91 -47.49
C ALA A 616 -3.71 10.52 -46.92
N THR A 617 -4.49 9.48 -47.28
CA THR A 617 -4.20 8.09 -46.86
C THR A 617 -2.93 7.54 -47.52
N THR A 618 -2.64 7.97 -48.74
CA THR A 618 -1.45 7.58 -49.51
C THR A 618 -0.17 8.12 -48.91
N ASP A 619 -0.16 9.40 -48.51
CA ASP A 619 1.02 10.07 -47.96
C ASP A 619 1.21 9.73 -46.46
N LEU A 620 0.12 9.51 -45.71
CA LEU A 620 0.16 8.92 -44.36
C LEU A 620 0.86 7.55 -44.35
N THR A 621 0.43 6.63 -45.24
CA THR A 621 0.99 5.27 -45.35
C THR A 621 2.49 5.29 -45.64
N TYR A 622 2.94 6.23 -46.48
CA TYR A 622 4.35 6.41 -46.78
C TYR A 622 5.17 6.85 -45.55
N ASN A 623 4.68 7.82 -44.77
CA ASN A 623 5.36 8.24 -43.54
C ASN A 623 5.43 7.11 -42.49
N MET A 624 4.41 6.24 -42.38
CA MET A 624 4.48 5.06 -41.52
C MET A 624 5.69 4.15 -41.82
N VAL A 625 6.03 3.96 -43.11
CA VAL A 625 7.20 3.17 -43.52
C VAL A 625 8.51 3.91 -43.24
N GLN A 626 8.55 5.24 -43.39
CA GLN A 626 9.71 6.05 -42.97
C GLN A 626 9.95 5.95 -41.46
N ILE A 627 8.89 6.04 -40.64
CA ILE A 627 8.94 5.87 -39.18
C ILE A 627 9.44 4.47 -38.81
N ASP A 628 8.90 3.42 -39.41
CA ASP A 628 9.32 2.04 -39.16
C ASP A 628 10.80 1.82 -39.47
N LEU A 629 11.24 2.16 -40.69
CA LEU A 629 12.64 2.03 -41.11
C LEU A 629 13.59 2.79 -40.17
N PHE A 630 13.21 3.99 -39.74
CA PHE A 630 13.98 4.79 -38.79
C PHE A 630 14.02 4.17 -37.38
N VAL A 631 12.86 3.84 -36.80
CA VAL A 631 12.75 3.34 -35.42
C VAL A 631 13.38 1.95 -35.29
N SER A 632 13.08 1.05 -36.23
CA SER A 632 13.67 -0.29 -36.30
C SER A 632 15.20 -0.21 -36.35
N SER A 633 15.75 0.62 -37.24
CA SER A 633 17.22 0.81 -37.35
C SER A 633 17.81 1.45 -36.08
N LEU A 634 17.16 2.49 -35.54
CA LEU A 634 17.65 3.21 -34.36
C LEU A 634 17.71 2.33 -33.11
N LEU A 635 16.66 1.54 -32.85
CA LEU A 635 16.60 0.63 -31.70
C LEU A 635 17.54 -0.57 -31.88
N TRP A 636 17.73 -1.06 -33.12
CA TRP A 636 18.73 -2.09 -33.42
C TRP A 636 20.16 -1.62 -33.09
N ILE A 637 20.55 -0.41 -33.51
CA ILE A 637 21.87 0.15 -33.14
C ILE A 637 21.95 0.48 -31.64
N GLY A 638 20.84 0.88 -31.01
CA GLY A 638 20.73 1.13 -29.57
C GLY A 638 20.75 -0.13 -28.68
N SER A 639 20.56 -1.31 -29.26
CA SER A 639 20.17 -2.54 -28.54
C SER A 639 21.09 -3.06 -27.43
N LYS A 640 22.35 -2.59 -27.37
CA LYS A 640 23.37 -3.10 -26.44
C LYS A 640 23.01 -2.92 -24.95
N SER A 641 22.26 -1.89 -24.58
CA SER A 641 21.71 -1.70 -23.22
C SER A 641 20.66 -0.58 -23.20
N PHE A 642 19.87 -0.49 -22.13
CA PHE A 642 18.91 0.61 -21.92
C PHE A 642 19.56 1.98 -22.14
N THR A 643 20.77 2.20 -21.62
CA THR A 643 21.54 3.45 -21.81
C THR A 643 21.87 3.75 -23.27
N HIS A 644 22.18 2.73 -24.08
CA HIS A 644 22.47 2.91 -25.51
C HIS A 644 21.18 3.26 -26.27
N SER A 645 20.07 2.58 -26.00
CA SER A 645 18.76 2.92 -26.57
C SER A 645 18.29 4.33 -26.18
N PHE A 646 18.43 4.71 -24.90
CA PHE A 646 18.06 6.05 -24.44
C PHE A 646 18.94 7.14 -25.05
N ALA A 647 20.24 6.90 -25.24
CA ALA A 647 21.14 7.83 -25.91
C ALA A 647 20.81 7.95 -27.42
N ALA A 648 20.40 6.86 -28.06
CA ALA A 648 19.95 6.86 -29.45
C ALA A 648 18.66 7.67 -29.63
N LEU A 649 17.65 7.42 -28.80
CA LEU A 649 16.39 8.20 -28.76
C LEU A 649 16.66 9.69 -28.50
N ALA A 650 17.52 10.02 -27.52
CA ALA A 650 17.84 11.41 -27.19
C ALA A 650 18.59 12.12 -28.33
N LYS A 651 19.54 11.47 -29.00
CA LYS A 651 20.33 12.07 -30.10
C LYS A 651 19.46 12.45 -31.30
N TYR A 652 18.45 11.65 -31.61
CA TYR A 652 17.58 11.85 -32.79
C TYR A 652 16.16 12.30 -32.43
N HIS A 653 15.94 12.82 -31.22
CA HIS A 653 14.63 13.30 -30.74
C HIS A 653 13.97 14.31 -31.69
N GLN A 654 14.75 15.25 -32.24
CA GLN A 654 14.24 16.22 -33.21
C GLN A 654 13.69 15.57 -34.50
N LEU A 655 14.21 14.40 -34.90
CA LEU A 655 13.71 13.68 -36.08
C LEU A 655 12.37 13.00 -35.80
N PHE A 656 12.16 12.47 -34.58
CA PHE A 656 10.82 12.05 -34.16
C PHE A 656 9.81 13.21 -34.23
N LYS A 657 10.21 14.41 -33.79
CA LYS A 657 9.39 15.63 -33.89
C LYS A 657 9.20 16.20 -35.31
N ILE A 658 9.83 15.62 -36.32
CA ILE A 658 9.64 15.97 -37.75
C ILE A 658 8.79 14.90 -38.46
N LEU A 659 8.91 13.63 -38.08
CA LEU A 659 8.16 12.53 -38.70
C LEU A 659 6.75 12.35 -38.11
N ILE A 660 6.52 12.78 -36.86
CA ILE A 660 5.30 12.46 -36.10
C ILE A 660 4.46 13.71 -35.86
N GLU A 661 3.30 13.72 -36.49
CA GLU A 661 2.24 14.73 -36.42
C GLU A 661 0.91 14.15 -35.88
N SER A 662 0.68 12.83 -36.00
CA SER A 662 -0.58 12.16 -35.61
C SER A 662 -0.43 11.07 -34.54
N GLU A 663 -1.53 10.72 -33.86
CA GLU A 663 -1.59 9.61 -32.89
C GLU A 663 -1.30 8.25 -33.55
N GLU A 664 -1.71 8.05 -34.81
CA GLU A 664 -1.42 6.83 -35.57
C GLU A 664 0.07 6.65 -35.82
N GLN A 665 0.80 7.74 -36.07
CA GLN A 665 2.27 7.74 -36.24
C GLN A 665 2.98 7.44 -34.90
N GLN A 666 2.44 7.93 -33.78
CA GLN A 666 2.92 7.55 -32.43
C GLN A 666 2.70 6.05 -32.17
N ILE A 667 1.55 5.50 -32.56
CA ILE A 667 1.27 4.06 -32.47
C ILE A 667 2.22 3.27 -33.38
N GLN A 668 2.59 3.78 -34.57
CA GLN A 668 3.58 3.12 -35.43
C GLN A 668 4.97 3.06 -34.79
N VAL A 669 5.41 4.07 -34.02
CA VAL A 669 6.64 3.97 -33.22
C VAL A 669 6.55 2.82 -32.22
N LEU A 670 5.40 2.65 -31.55
CA LEU A 670 5.19 1.60 -30.56
C LEU A 670 5.16 0.19 -31.19
N LYS A 671 4.51 0.03 -32.35
CA LYS A 671 4.57 -1.22 -33.15
C LYS A 671 5.99 -1.54 -33.61
N SER A 672 6.70 -0.57 -34.17
CA SER A 672 8.09 -0.74 -34.61
C SER A 672 9.02 -1.08 -33.43
N MET A 673 8.77 -0.53 -32.24
CA MET A 673 9.49 -0.87 -31.00
C MET A 673 9.18 -2.31 -30.52
N TYR A 674 7.93 -2.74 -30.59
CA TYR A 674 7.48 -4.09 -30.22
C TYR A 674 8.13 -5.16 -31.09
N GLU A 675 8.14 -4.97 -32.41
CA GLU A 675 8.73 -5.91 -33.37
C GLU A 675 10.25 -6.11 -33.19
N ILE A 676 10.96 -5.11 -32.67
CA ILE A 676 12.39 -5.25 -32.32
C ILE A 676 12.59 -6.03 -31.00
N TRP A 677 11.61 -6.03 -30.09
CA TRP A 677 11.78 -6.53 -28.71
C TRP A 677 10.76 -7.59 -28.23
N PRO A 678 10.24 -8.51 -29.08
CA PRO A 678 9.15 -9.41 -28.69
C PRO A 678 9.49 -10.29 -27.49
N ASN A 679 10.76 -10.67 -27.32
CA ASN A 679 11.23 -11.49 -26.20
C ASN A 679 11.79 -10.69 -25.01
N HIS A 680 11.78 -9.35 -25.03
CA HIS A 680 12.38 -8.51 -23.99
C HIS A 680 11.40 -7.51 -23.39
N GLN A 681 10.36 -8.02 -22.73
CA GLN A 681 9.32 -7.23 -22.04
C GLN A 681 9.87 -6.06 -21.19
N GLN A 682 10.92 -6.27 -20.39
CA GLN A 682 11.53 -5.21 -19.58
C GLN A 682 12.12 -4.06 -20.43
N MET A 683 12.67 -4.34 -21.61
CA MET A 683 13.10 -3.31 -22.56
C MET A 683 11.88 -2.54 -23.09
N MET A 684 10.80 -3.23 -23.45
CA MET A 684 9.56 -2.57 -23.89
C MET A 684 9.00 -1.63 -22.82
N VAL A 685 8.92 -2.08 -21.56
CA VAL A 685 8.50 -1.25 -20.42
C VAL A 685 9.32 0.03 -20.31
N VAL A 686 10.66 -0.07 -20.31
CA VAL A 686 11.52 1.11 -20.13
C VAL A 686 11.64 1.98 -21.39
N LEU A 687 11.39 1.43 -22.59
CA LEU A 687 11.33 2.20 -23.83
C LEU A 687 10.02 3.01 -23.91
N VAL A 688 8.85 2.40 -23.66
CA VAL A 688 7.59 3.16 -23.61
C VAL A 688 7.62 4.20 -22.50
N ASP A 689 8.19 3.87 -21.33
CA ASP A 689 8.46 4.84 -20.27
C ASP A 689 9.27 6.04 -20.77
N LYS A 690 10.34 5.78 -21.51
CA LYS A 690 11.22 6.83 -22.06
C LYS A 690 10.50 7.65 -23.14
N LEU A 691 9.82 7.01 -24.08
CA LEU A 691 9.10 7.66 -25.19
C LEU A 691 8.07 8.68 -24.66
N VAL A 692 7.24 8.28 -23.69
CA VAL A 692 6.29 9.17 -22.99
C VAL A 692 7.02 10.30 -22.26
N LYS A 693 8.05 10.01 -21.47
CA LYS A 693 8.85 11.04 -20.75
C LYS A 693 9.55 12.03 -21.69
N THR A 694 9.79 11.66 -22.95
CA THR A 694 10.36 12.56 -23.98
C THR A 694 9.31 13.18 -24.91
N GLN A 695 8.02 12.96 -24.66
CA GLN A 695 6.92 13.42 -25.52
C GLN A 695 7.08 12.99 -27.00
N ILE A 696 7.63 11.80 -27.24
CA ILE A 696 7.63 11.17 -28.58
C ILE A 696 6.27 10.49 -28.83
N VAL A 697 5.65 9.95 -27.77
CA VAL A 697 4.28 9.43 -27.77
C VAL A 697 3.51 9.99 -26.58
N GLU A 698 2.20 10.14 -26.72
CA GLU A 698 1.28 10.57 -25.67
C GLU A 698 0.69 9.39 -24.90
N CYS A 699 0.07 9.67 -23.75
CA CYS A 699 -0.54 8.63 -22.92
C CYS A 699 -1.73 7.95 -23.62
N SER A 700 -2.49 8.67 -24.47
CA SER A 700 -3.58 8.08 -25.25
C SER A 700 -3.05 7.12 -26.33
N ALA A 701 -1.94 7.47 -27.00
CA ALA A 701 -1.34 6.62 -28.01
C ALA A 701 -0.88 5.27 -27.43
N VAL A 702 -0.31 5.29 -26.22
CA VAL A 702 0.05 4.07 -25.47
C VAL A 702 -1.18 3.26 -25.08
N ALA A 703 -2.25 3.90 -24.55
CA ALA A 703 -3.49 3.19 -24.23
C ALA A 703 -4.17 2.57 -25.46
N ASN A 704 -4.24 3.32 -26.58
CA ASN A 704 -4.78 2.85 -27.85
C ASN A 704 -3.93 1.72 -28.47
N TRP A 705 -2.61 1.76 -28.30
CA TRP A 705 -1.71 0.67 -28.73
C TRP A 705 -1.85 -0.58 -27.86
N ILE A 706 -2.04 -0.46 -26.55
CA ILE A 706 -2.21 -1.62 -25.65
C ILE A 706 -3.43 -2.47 -26.03
N PHE A 707 -4.55 -1.82 -26.38
CA PHE A 707 -5.76 -2.49 -26.88
C PHE A 707 -5.80 -2.61 -28.41
N SER A 708 -4.64 -2.63 -29.08
CA SER A 708 -4.55 -2.89 -30.53
C SER A 708 -4.59 -4.40 -30.84
N SER A 709 -4.97 -4.73 -32.07
CA SER A 709 -4.98 -6.10 -32.60
C SER A 709 -3.64 -6.84 -32.43
N GLU A 710 -2.53 -6.11 -32.52
CA GLU A 710 -1.17 -6.62 -32.41
C GLU A 710 -0.79 -7.04 -30.97
N LEU A 711 -1.38 -6.41 -29.96
CA LEU A 711 -1.21 -6.76 -28.54
C LEU A 711 -2.38 -7.58 -27.98
N GLY A 712 -3.45 -7.82 -28.74
CA GLY A 712 -4.64 -8.53 -28.28
C GLY A 712 -4.36 -9.92 -27.69
N SER A 713 -3.38 -10.66 -28.22
CA SER A 713 -2.93 -11.94 -27.65
C SER A 713 -2.00 -11.81 -26.45
N GLU A 714 -1.35 -10.66 -26.27
CA GLU A 714 -0.46 -10.36 -25.14
C GLU A 714 -1.20 -9.75 -23.93
N LEU A 715 -2.47 -9.35 -24.09
CA LEU A 715 -3.28 -8.69 -23.05
C LEU A 715 -3.36 -9.43 -21.71
N THR A 716 -3.11 -10.73 -21.63
CA THR A 716 -3.08 -11.43 -20.33
C THR A 716 -1.72 -11.30 -19.60
N ASN A 717 -0.62 -10.97 -20.30
CA ASN A 717 0.73 -10.95 -19.75
C ASN A 717 1.01 -9.65 -18.97
N PHE A 718 1.69 -9.75 -17.81
CA PHE A 718 1.66 -8.68 -16.80
C PHE A 718 2.41 -7.42 -17.23
N TYR A 719 3.42 -7.54 -18.10
CA TYR A 719 4.19 -6.39 -18.59
C TYR A 719 3.35 -5.38 -19.41
N VAL A 720 2.24 -5.80 -20.00
CA VAL A 720 1.32 -4.90 -20.73
C VAL A 720 0.65 -3.94 -19.74
N TRP A 721 0.25 -4.46 -18.58
CA TRP A 721 -0.33 -3.69 -17.48
C TRP A 721 0.72 -2.88 -16.71
N GLU A 722 1.95 -3.38 -16.60
CA GLU A 722 3.12 -2.60 -16.14
C GLU A 722 3.31 -1.33 -16.99
N ILE A 723 3.14 -1.41 -18.32
CA ILE A 723 3.19 -0.24 -19.22
C ILE A 723 1.96 0.67 -19.02
N LEU A 724 0.75 0.13 -18.96
CA LEU A 724 -0.47 0.94 -18.79
C LEU A 724 -0.44 1.71 -17.47
N SER A 725 -0.17 1.03 -16.35
CA SER A 725 -0.10 1.61 -15.01
C SER A 725 1.00 2.65 -14.92
N SER A 726 2.20 2.36 -15.44
CA SER A 726 3.30 3.34 -15.52
C SER A 726 2.92 4.59 -16.34
N THR A 727 2.01 4.47 -17.29
CA THR A 727 1.52 5.56 -18.14
C THR A 727 0.46 6.40 -17.42
N ILE A 728 -0.54 5.76 -16.81
CA ILE A 728 -1.58 6.42 -16.00
C ILE A 728 -0.95 7.16 -14.81
N GLU A 729 -0.01 6.55 -14.09
CA GLU A 729 0.69 7.21 -12.99
C GLU A 729 1.46 8.47 -13.40
N LYS A 730 1.98 8.56 -14.64
CA LYS A 730 2.67 9.78 -15.12
C LYS A 730 1.68 10.91 -15.31
N MET A 731 0.53 10.62 -15.90
CA MET A 731 -0.55 11.59 -16.05
C MET A 731 -1.05 12.07 -14.69
N ASN A 732 -1.26 11.14 -13.74
CA ASN A 732 -1.62 11.47 -12.36
C ASN A 732 -0.56 12.37 -11.68
N ARG A 733 0.73 11.99 -11.74
CA ARG A 733 1.85 12.78 -11.17
C ARG A 733 2.04 14.13 -11.85
N GLN A 734 1.68 14.28 -13.12
CA GLN A 734 1.71 15.57 -13.83
C GLN A 734 0.61 16.50 -13.31
N VAL A 735 -0.62 16.01 -13.15
CA VAL A 735 -1.72 16.77 -12.54
C VAL A 735 -1.40 17.14 -11.11
N GLU A 736 -0.94 16.19 -10.30
CA GLU A 736 -0.51 16.40 -8.91
C GLU A 736 0.60 17.47 -8.81
N LYS A 737 1.63 17.40 -9.65
CA LYS A 737 2.69 18.41 -9.68
C LYS A 737 2.16 19.82 -9.96
N HIS A 738 1.30 19.99 -10.97
CA HIS A 738 0.72 21.30 -11.28
C HIS A 738 -0.24 21.78 -10.20
N HIS A 739 -0.96 20.87 -9.54
CA HIS A 739 -1.83 21.18 -8.41
C HIS A 739 -1.03 21.68 -7.21
N ASN A 740 0.06 20.99 -6.84
CA ASN A 740 0.92 21.38 -5.73
C ASN A 740 1.64 22.70 -6.03
N GLU A 741 2.12 22.91 -7.26
CA GLU A 741 2.70 24.21 -7.68
C GLU A 741 1.66 25.34 -7.58
N LEU A 742 0.40 25.11 -7.96
CA LEU A 742 -0.67 26.11 -7.81
C LEU A 742 -0.98 26.41 -6.34
N LEU A 743 -1.00 25.38 -5.47
CA LEU A 743 -1.21 25.54 -4.02
C LEU A 743 -0.04 26.25 -3.32
N ASP A 744 1.19 26.09 -3.78
CA ASP A 744 2.36 26.84 -3.29
C ASP A 744 2.30 28.31 -3.71
N LEU A 745 1.88 28.59 -4.96
CA LEU A 745 1.72 29.95 -5.47
C LEU A 745 0.54 30.68 -4.83
N GLY A 746 -0.61 30.01 -4.65
CA GLY A 746 -1.77 30.55 -3.96
C GLY A 746 -1.47 30.94 -2.51
N ARG A 747 -0.67 30.12 -1.80
CA ARG A 747 -0.16 30.43 -0.45
C ARG A 747 0.74 31.67 -0.45
N GLN A 748 1.64 31.83 -1.42
CA GLN A 748 2.49 33.02 -1.52
C GLN A 748 1.69 34.30 -1.84
N LEU A 749 0.60 34.18 -2.59
CA LEU A 749 -0.31 35.28 -2.93
C LEU A 749 -1.36 35.58 -1.84
N ASN A 750 -1.39 34.83 -0.73
CA ASN A 750 -2.47 34.85 0.27
C ASN A 750 -3.88 34.61 -0.33
N ILE A 751 -3.98 33.97 -1.49
CA ILE A 751 -5.27 33.59 -2.06
C ILE A 751 -5.82 32.47 -1.20
N SER A 752 -6.94 32.72 -0.52
CA SER A 752 -7.68 31.72 0.25
C SER A 752 -8.37 30.73 -0.69
N THR A 753 -7.56 29.88 -1.30
CA THR A 753 -7.98 28.86 -2.27
C THR A 753 -8.87 27.84 -1.57
N THR A 754 -10.19 28.03 -1.69
CA THR A 754 -11.21 27.02 -1.38
C THR A 754 -11.22 25.97 -2.50
N ILE A 755 -10.05 25.38 -2.73
CA ILE A 755 -9.84 24.29 -3.67
C ILE A 755 -10.16 22.99 -2.94
N GLN A 756 -10.80 22.06 -3.65
CA GLN A 756 -11.03 20.70 -3.15
C GLN A 756 -9.70 20.02 -2.86
N SER A 757 -9.28 20.03 -1.59
CA SER A 757 -8.23 19.15 -1.13
C SER A 757 -8.72 17.72 -1.25
N ILE A 758 -7.99 16.91 -2.01
CA ILE A 758 -8.02 15.46 -1.79
C ILE A 758 -7.41 15.28 -0.39
N PRO A 759 -8.15 14.80 0.62
CA PRO A 759 -7.52 14.45 1.88
C PRO A 759 -6.51 13.35 1.59
N SER A 760 -5.24 13.58 1.93
CA SER A 760 -4.14 12.67 1.60
C SER A 760 -4.14 11.46 2.55
N SER A 761 -5.17 10.62 2.41
CA SER A 761 -5.36 9.41 3.20
C SER A 761 -4.41 8.31 2.73
N ALA A 762 -3.51 7.90 3.63
CA ALA A 762 -2.38 7.00 3.38
C ALA A 762 -1.18 7.60 2.64
N ILE A 763 -0.80 8.84 2.96
CA ILE A 763 0.61 9.09 3.27
C ILE A 763 0.82 8.69 4.74
N PRO A 764 1.69 7.73 5.08
CA PRO A 764 2.07 7.48 6.47
C PRO A 764 2.73 8.75 7.01
N ILE A 765 2.41 9.16 8.25
CA ILE A 765 3.05 10.33 8.85
C ILE A 765 4.55 10.04 8.95
N ASP A 766 5.35 10.73 8.14
CA ASP A 766 6.81 10.67 8.23
C ASP A 766 7.23 11.12 9.64
N ILE A 767 7.64 10.14 10.45
CA ILE A 767 8.12 10.38 11.80
C ILE A 767 9.40 11.21 11.66
N ILE A 768 9.33 12.46 12.10
CA ILE A 768 10.47 13.39 12.10
C ILE A 768 11.63 12.71 12.83
N PRO A 769 12.77 12.42 12.15
CA PRO A 769 13.91 11.83 12.81
C PRO A 769 14.48 12.83 13.81
N ALA A 770 14.82 12.36 15.02
CA ALA A 770 15.38 13.20 16.06
C ALA A 770 16.77 13.72 15.67
N SER A 771 16.81 15.00 15.27
CA SER A 771 17.94 15.94 15.39
C SER A 771 19.36 15.39 15.12
N GLU A 772 19.79 15.40 13.86
CA GLU A 772 21.23 15.48 13.55
C GLU A 772 21.75 16.94 13.68
N PRO A 773 23.00 17.15 14.14
CA PRO A 773 23.49 18.49 14.49
C PRO A 773 23.99 19.28 13.27
N VAL A 774 23.59 20.56 13.19
CA VAL A 774 24.14 21.50 12.20
C VAL A 774 25.60 21.83 12.51
N ILE A 775 26.50 21.49 11.59
CA ILE A 775 27.90 21.93 11.65
C ILE A 775 27.98 23.39 11.18
N THR A 776 28.19 24.32 12.11
CA THR A 776 28.43 25.73 11.80
C THR A 776 29.91 26.01 11.54
N THR A 777 30.25 26.38 10.31
CA THR A 777 31.55 26.99 9.99
C THR A 777 31.53 28.49 10.25
N THR A 778 32.52 28.99 10.97
CA THR A 778 32.62 30.38 11.46
C THR A 778 33.36 31.31 10.51
N GLU A 779 32.85 32.53 10.34
CA GLU A 779 33.58 33.79 10.13
C GLU A 779 32.62 34.93 10.54
N GLU A 780 32.92 35.71 11.59
CA GLU A 780 33.59 37.04 11.54
C GLU A 780 32.84 38.10 10.68
N LYS A 781 32.58 39.34 11.13
CA LYS A 781 32.91 40.10 12.37
C LYS A 781 32.15 41.45 12.37
N VAL A 782 31.76 42.00 13.53
CA VAL A 782 31.72 43.48 13.86
C VAL A 782 30.71 44.33 13.02
N SER A 783 30.04 45.42 13.42
CA SER A 783 29.95 46.31 14.61
C SER A 783 28.55 46.99 14.65
N ASP A 784 28.06 47.70 15.67
CA ASP A 784 28.16 47.70 17.15
C ASP A 784 27.24 48.84 17.67
N GLU A 785 26.75 48.77 18.93
CA GLU A 785 26.09 49.86 19.68
C GLU A 785 24.71 50.41 19.16
N ASN A 786 23.75 50.89 19.97
CA ASN A 786 23.75 51.43 21.34
C ASN A 786 22.33 51.37 22.01
N LYS A 787 22.27 51.04 23.32
CA LYS A 787 21.41 51.67 24.39
C LYS A 787 19.86 51.50 24.39
N MET A 788 19.25 50.97 25.47
CA MET A 788 18.79 51.63 26.74
C MET A 788 17.49 52.47 26.56
N ASP A 789 16.45 52.45 27.40
CA ASP A 789 16.23 51.81 28.73
C ASP A 789 14.74 51.43 28.98
N GLU A 790 14.58 50.58 30.01
CA GLU A 790 13.58 50.50 31.12
C GLU A 790 12.62 51.72 31.37
N SER A 791 11.45 51.66 32.06
CA SER A 791 10.79 50.65 32.94
C SER A 791 9.26 50.88 33.18
N GLU A 792 8.54 49.81 33.56
CA GLU A 792 7.42 49.68 34.56
C GLU A 792 6.11 50.55 34.58
N THR A 793 4.95 49.90 34.26
CA THR A 793 3.73 49.54 35.08
C THR A 793 3.30 50.30 36.38
N PRO A 794 2.11 50.07 37.05
CA PRO A 794 0.88 49.22 36.82
C PRO A 794 -0.51 49.93 37.15
N VAL A 795 -1.59 49.14 37.48
CA VAL A 795 -2.90 49.47 38.17
C VAL A 795 -4.02 50.03 37.25
N SER A 796 -5.25 49.48 37.02
CA SER A 796 -6.39 48.87 37.79
C SER A 796 -7.34 49.90 38.48
N GLU A 797 -8.67 49.76 38.68
CA GLU A 797 -9.65 48.64 38.82
C GLU A 797 -11.09 49.03 38.31
N GLU A 798 -11.99 48.03 38.14
CA GLU A 798 -13.49 47.93 38.34
C GLU A 798 -14.51 49.11 38.08
N GLU A 799 -15.85 48.97 37.89
CA GLU A 799 -16.82 47.83 37.94
C GLU A 799 -18.05 47.93 36.94
N LYS A 800 -19.24 47.38 37.28
CA LYS A 800 -20.45 47.04 36.44
C LYS A 800 -21.59 48.12 36.53
N PRO A 801 -22.84 48.02 35.94
CA PRO A 801 -23.59 46.88 35.33
C PRO A 801 -24.52 47.14 34.10
N LYS A 802 -25.31 46.10 33.73
CA LYS A 802 -26.46 46.05 32.77
C LYS A 802 -27.77 46.61 33.43
N PRO A 803 -29.03 46.58 32.84
CA PRO A 803 -29.51 46.04 31.55
C PRO A 803 -30.57 46.90 30.80
N ASN A 804 -31.14 46.40 29.67
CA ASN A 804 -32.62 46.25 29.53
C ASN A 804 -33.07 45.45 28.28
N ASN A 805 -34.39 45.20 28.15
CA ASN A 805 -34.99 44.32 27.15
C ASN A 805 -36.42 44.77 26.74
N LEU A 806 -36.96 44.23 25.63
CA LEU A 806 -38.38 44.18 25.20
C LEU A 806 -39.15 45.44 24.69
N LYS A 807 -39.32 45.48 23.34
CA LYS A 807 -40.58 45.64 22.56
C LYS A 807 -41.60 46.77 22.90
N ARG A 808 -41.96 47.57 21.87
CA ARG A 808 -43.23 47.39 21.08
C ARG A 808 -43.42 48.35 19.88
N ARG A 809 -43.48 47.75 18.68
CA ARG A 809 -44.57 47.83 17.66
C ARG A 809 -45.20 49.20 17.33
N ARG A 810 -45.02 49.65 16.06
CA ARG A 810 -46.12 49.84 15.08
C ARG A 810 -45.61 50.17 13.67
N GLU A 811 -46.36 49.73 12.66
CA GLU A 811 -46.44 50.26 11.29
C GLU A 811 -47.10 51.69 11.33
N SER A 812 -47.22 52.50 10.27
CA SER A 812 -47.47 52.22 8.84
C SER A 812 -47.38 53.51 7.99
N ASP A 813 -47.62 53.39 6.65
CA ASP A 813 -48.23 54.40 5.74
C ASP A 813 -47.44 55.71 5.41
N ASP A 814 -47.48 56.32 4.21
CA ASP A 814 -48.06 56.01 2.88
C ASP A 814 -47.27 56.78 1.76
N ASP A 815 -47.31 56.27 0.51
CA ASP A 815 -47.37 56.93 -0.83
C ASP A 815 -46.46 58.15 -1.21
N GLU A 816 -46.26 58.56 -2.48
CA GLU A 816 -46.89 58.23 -3.78
C GLU A 816 -45.84 58.25 -4.95
N GLU A 817 -46.28 58.37 -6.21
CA GLU A 817 -45.57 57.93 -7.44
C GLU A 817 -44.66 58.95 -8.19
N ASP A 818 -43.95 58.39 -9.19
CA ASP A 818 -43.66 58.95 -10.54
C ASP A 818 -42.42 59.82 -10.85
N ASN A 819 -41.38 59.12 -11.35
CA ASN A 819 -40.65 59.30 -12.62
C ASN A 819 -40.08 60.67 -13.13
N ASN A 820 -38.90 60.53 -13.75
CA ASN A 820 -38.30 61.38 -14.81
C ASN A 820 -37.68 62.75 -14.45
N GLU A 821 -36.48 62.73 -13.86
CA GLU A 821 -35.41 63.70 -14.18
C GLU A 821 -34.12 62.98 -14.67
N GLU A 822 -34.26 62.10 -15.67
CA GLU A 822 -33.12 61.68 -16.49
C GLU A 822 -32.64 62.84 -17.39
N GLN A 823 -31.78 63.74 -16.87
CA GLN A 823 -30.73 64.37 -17.71
C GLN A 823 -29.59 65.14 -17.01
N GLU A 824 -29.64 65.49 -15.71
CA GLU A 824 -28.60 66.33 -15.07
C GLU A 824 -27.63 65.62 -14.09
N SER A 825 -27.49 64.30 -14.21
CA SER A 825 -26.53 63.49 -13.42
C SER A 825 -25.33 62.92 -14.23
N ALA A 826 -25.31 63.12 -15.55
CA ALA A 826 -24.41 62.42 -16.47
C ALA A 826 -22.92 62.82 -16.42
N GLU A 827 -22.57 64.01 -15.92
CA GLU A 827 -21.18 64.54 -15.97
C GLU A 827 -20.44 64.55 -14.62
N LYS A 828 -20.97 63.92 -13.55
CA LYS A 828 -20.30 63.86 -12.23
C LYS A 828 -19.99 62.46 -11.71
N LEU A 829 -20.13 61.41 -12.54
CA LEU A 829 -19.78 60.04 -12.19
C LEU A 829 -18.45 59.55 -12.81
N GLN A 830 -17.53 60.47 -13.13
CA GLN A 830 -16.31 60.14 -13.90
C GLN A 830 -14.99 60.72 -13.34
N THR A 831 -14.81 60.78 -12.01
CA THR A 831 -13.44 60.95 -11.41
C THR A 831 -13.34 60.53 -9.92
N MET A 832 -13.71 59.29 -9.59
CA MET A 832 -13.28 58.66 -8.32
C MET A 832 -12.77 57.23 -8.58
N GLN A 833 -11.64 57.13 -9.29
CA GLN A 833 -10.83 55.92 -9.25
C GLN A 833 -10.32 55.73 -7.82
N ILE A 834 -10.74 54.66 -7.16
CA ILE A 834 -10.07 54.20 -5.94
C ILE A 834 -8.72 53.63 -6.39
N THR A 835 -7.68 54.45 -6.29
CA THR A 835 -6.31 54.03 -6.59
C THR A 835 -5.89 53.01 -5.54
N GLN A 836 -6.06 51.72 -5.86
CA GLN A 836 -5.30 50.68 -5.18
C GLN A 836 -3.81 51.03 -5.30
N PRO A 837 -2.98 50.80 -4.26
CA PRO A 837 -1.54 50.96 -4.40
C PRO A 837 -1.05 50.08 -5.57
N PRO A 838 -0.11 50.56 -6.40
CA PRO A 838 0.37 49.77 -7.53
C PRO A 838 0.89 48.42 -7.02
N MET A 839 0.33 47.34 -7.56
CA MET A 839 0.78 45.99 -7.26
C MET A 839 2.27 45.87 -7.59
N ASP A 840 3.06 45.45 -6.60
CA ASP A 840 4.51 45.28 -6.76
C ASP A 840 4.82 44.36 -7.96
N GLU A 841 5.89 44.66 -8.69
CA GLU A 841 6.29 43.94 -9.90
C GLU A 841 6.53 42.45 -9.62
N ALA A 842 7.03 42.13 -8.41
CA ALA A 842 7.15 40.77 -7.91
C ALA A 842 5.79 40.07 -7.77
N THR A 843 4.79 40.75 -7.18
CA THR A 843 3.42 40.22 -7.00
C THR A 843 2.68 40.08 -8.32
N ALA A 844 2.88 41.02 -9.26
CA ALA A 844 2.33 40.95 -10.62
C ALA A 844 2.83 39.71 -11.38
N LYS A 845 4.16 39.48 -11.38
CA LYS A 845 4.79 38.27 -11.96
C LYS A 845 4.36 36.98 -11.27
N LEU A 846 4.05 37.05 -9.98
CA LEU A 846 3.57 35.90 -9.21
C LEU A 846 2.11 35.54 -9.57
N HIS A 847 1.25 36.53 -9.82
CA HIS A 847 -0.09 36.33 -10.39
C HIS A 847 -0.03 35.78 -11.83
N GLU A 848 0.80 36.34 -12.70
CA GLU A 848 1.03 35.84 -14.06
C GLU A 848 1.46 34.36 -14.02
N LYS A 849 2.38 33.99 -13.11
CA LYS A 849 2.77 32.59 -12.93
C LYS A 849 1.62 31.72 -12.40
N TYR A 850 0.81 32.22 -11.47
CA TYR A 850 -0.36 31.48 -10.95
C TYR A 850 -1.33 31.14 -12.07
N GLU A 851 -1.71 32.12 -12.91
CA GLU A 851 -2.62 31.94 -14.05
C GLU A 851 -2.07 30.91 -15.07
N ILE A 852 -0.78 31.02 -15.43
CA ILE A 852 -0.10 30.05 -16.32
C ILE A 852 -0.08 28.62 -15.72
N VAL A 853 0.00 28.47 -14.40
CA VAL A 853 -0.03 27.15 -13.74
C VAL A 853 -1.48 26.63 -13.62
N GLU A 854 -2.47 27.51 -13.46
CA GLU A 854 -3.89 27.17 -13.45
C GLU A 854 -4.36 26.64 -14.82
N GLU A 855 -4.00 27.32 -15.92
CA GLU A 855 -4.24 26.83 -17.29
C GLU A 855 -3.61 25.44 -17.52
N ARG A 856 -2.35 25.25 -17.09
CA ARG A 856 -1.64 23.96 -17.21
C ARG A 856 -2.29 22.87 -16.38
N LEU A 857 -2.80 23.19 -15.18
CA LEU A 857 -3.54 22.25 -14.35
C LEU A 857 -4.89 21.87 -14.99
N ALA A 858 -5.61 22.84 -15.56
CA ALA A 858 -6.86 22.59 -16.27
C ALA A 858 -6.63 21.66 -17.48
N HIS A 859 -5.64 21.96 -18.32
CA HIS A 859 -5.28 21.13 -19.47
C HIS A 859 -4.79 19.72 -19.06
N ALA A 860 -3.95 19.61 -18.03
CA ALA A 860 -3.50 18.30 -17.52
C ALA A 860 -4.67 17.47 -16.96
N ARG A 861 -5.64 18.10 -16.28
CA ARG A 861 -6.88 17.43 -15.82
C ARG A 861 -7.77 16.98 -16.98
N GLU A 862 -7.84 17.75 -18.06
CA GLU A 862 -8.54 17.33 -19.29
C GLU A 862 -7.85 16.12 -19.93
N GLN A 863 -6.53 16.14 -20.07
CA GLN A 863 -5.74 15.01 -20.57
C GLN A 863 -5.89 13.77 -19.68
N GLN A 864 -5.89 13.94 -18.35
CA GLN A 864 -6.14 12.87 -17.39
C GLN A 864 -7.53 12.26 -17.55
N LYS A 865 -8.57 13.10 -17.64
CA LYS A 865 -9.94 12.65 -17.89
C LYS A 865 -10.05 11.90 -19.23
N LYS A 866 -9.47 12.45 -20.31
CA LYS A 866 -9.42 11.83 -21.64
C LYS A 866 -8.73 10.45 -21.61
N LEU A 867 -7.64 10.31 -20.85
CA LEU A 867 -6.94 9.04 -20.70
C LEU A 867 -7.82 7.98 -20.04
N TYR A 868 -8.50 8.29 -18.93
CA TYR A 868 -9.42 7.33 -18.29
C TYR A 868 -10.62 7.00 -19.19
N LEU A 869 -11.20 7.98 -19.89
CA LEU A 869 -12.27 7.74 -20.87
C LEU A 869 -11.84 6.72 -21.94
N ILE A 870 -10.65 6.91 -22.53
CA ILE A 870 -10.10 5.99 -23.54
C ILE A 870 -9.84 4.59 -22.95
N VAL A 871 -9.22 4.50 -21.77
CA VAL A 871 -8.94 3.20 -21.14
C VAL A 871 -10.23 2.42 -20.86
N PHE A 872 -11.24 3.06 -20.27
CA PHE A 872 -12.51 2.38 -20.00
C PHE A 872 -13.29 2.04 -21.27
N GLN A 873 -13.32 2.92 -22.28
CA GLN A 873 -13.91 2.61 -23.59
C GLN A 873 -13.24 1.40 -24.25
N ARG A 874 -11.90 1.31 -24.21
CA ARG A 874 -11.16 0.17 -24.76
C ARG A 874 -11.44 -1.13 -24.00
N PHE A 875 -11.48 -1.11 -22.67
CA PHE A 875 -11.92 -2.27 -21.88
C PHE A 875 -13.32 -2.73 -22.27
N ILE A 876 -14.28 -1.81 -22.38
CA ILE A 876 -15.67 -2.12 -22.72
C ILE A 876 -15.76 -2.75 -24.11
N MET A 877 -15.10 -2.17 -25.12
CA MET A 877 -15.04 -2.75 -26.47
C MET A 877 -14.46 -4.17 -26.43
N THR A 878 -13.25 -4.33 -25.87
CA THR A 878 -12.54 -5.61 -25.83
C THR A 878 -13.30 -6.70 -25.05
N LEU A 879 -13.98 -6.36 -23.95
CA LEU A 879 -14.82 -7.29 -23.20
C LEU A 879 -16.14 -7.60 -23.92
N SER A 880 -16.79 -6.61 -24.54
CA SER A 880 -18.05 -6.81 -25.27
C SER A 880 -17.85 -7.65 -26.52
N ASP A 881 -16.80 -7.37 -27.30
CA ASP A 881 -16.42 -8.17 -28.48
C ASP A 881 -16.17 -9.64 -28.10
N PHE A 882 -15.49 -9.87 -26.96
CA PHE A 882 -15.26 -11.22 -26.43
C PHE A 882 -16.53 -11.93 -25.95
N LEU A 883 -17.42 -11.22 -25.24
CA LEU A 883 -18.69 -11.78 -24.76
C LEU A 883 -19.62 -12.13 -25.94
N ASN A 884 -19.71 -11.24 -26.94
CA ASN A 884 -20.41 -11.50 -28.21
C ASN A 884 -19.79 -12.69 -28.95
N GLU A 885 -18.46 -12.82 -28.97
CA GLU A 885 -17.79 -13.97 -29.58
C GLU A 885 -18.13 -15.28 -28.86
N CYS A 886 -18.15 -15.28 -27.52
CA CYS A 886 -18.53 -16.43 -26.70
C CYS A 886 -20.00 -16.84 -26.92
N GLU A 887 -20.94 -15.88 -26.95
CA GLU A 887 -22.35 -16.14 -27.28
C GLU A 887 -22.46 -16.76 -28.68
N SER A 888 -21.80 -16.17 -29.68
CA SER A 888 -21.83 -16.66 -31.07
C SER A 888 -21.30 -18.09 -31.24
N LYS A 889 -20.40 -18.52 -30.34
CA LYS A 889 -19.82 -19.87 -30.29
C LYS A 889 -20.56 -20.81 -29.33
N ASN A 890 -21.55 -20.32 -28.58
CA ASN A 890 -22.22 -21.03 -27.47
C ASN A 890 -21.21 -21.60 -26.46
N VAL A 891 -20.26 -20.76 -26.03
CA VAL A 891 -19.26 -21.05 -24.99
C VAL A 891 -19.58 -20.18 -23.76
N ASP A 892 -19.56 -20.78 -22.57
CA ASP A 892 -19.67 -20.02 -21.31
C ASP A 892 -18.43 -19.11 -21.12
N PRO A 893 -18.57 -17.78 -21.09
CA PRO A 893 -17.45 -16.86 -20.90
C PRO A 893 -16.66 -17.13 -19.60
N VAL A 894 -17.34 -17.56 -18.54
CA VAL A 894 -16.75 -17.83 -17.20
C VAL A 894 -15.87 -19.08 -17.23
N SER A 895 -16.12 -20.02 -18.16
CA SER A 895 -15.26 -21.18 -18.37
C SER A 895 -13.89 -20.84 -18.98
N THR A 896 -13.70 -19.60 -19.45
CA THR A 896 -12.45 -19.14 -20.09
C THR A 896 -11.51 -18.45 -19.09
N PRO A 897 -10.20 -18.77 -19.06
CA PRO A 897 -9.25 -18.02 -18.24
C PRO A 897 -9.09 -16.55 -18.69
N TRP A 898 -9.30 -16.27 -19.98
CA TRP A 898 -9.13 -14.92 -20.55
C TRP A 898 -10.08 -13.90 -19.90
N LEU A 899 -11.36 -14.24 -19.70
CA LEU A 899 -12.32 -13.32 -19.08
C LEU A 899 -11.86 -12.93 -17.68
N LYS A 900 -11.43 -13.90 -16.86
CA LYS A 900 -10.88 -13.65 -15.52
C LYS A 900 -9.72 -12.65 -15.57
N TRP A 901 -8.74 -12.85 -16.45
CA TRP A 901 -7.59 -11.95 -16.56
C TRP A 901 -8.00 -10.53 -16.95
N ILE A 902 -8.90 -10.35 -17.93
CA ILE A 902 -9.23 -8.99 -18.43
C ILE A 902 -10.24 -8.26 -17.53
N ILE A 903 -11.25 -8.95 -16.98
CA ILE A 903 -12.23 -8.32 -16.08
C ILE A 903 -11.60 -7.91 -14.74
N GLU A 904 -10.63 -8.69 -14.23
CA GLU A 904 -9.90 -8.34 -13.01
C GLU A 904 -8.86 -7.23 -13.25
N ARG A 905 -8.38 -7.02 -14.49
CA ARG A 905 -7.58 -5.83 -14.84
C ARG A 905 -8.44 -4.56 -14.95
N LEU A 906 -9.70 -4.66 -15.39
CA LEU A 906 -10.66 -3.55 -15.26
C LEU A 906 -10.90 -3.20 -13.78
N GLN A 907 -11.14 -4.21 -12.93
CA GLN A 907 -11.22 -4.03 -11.47
C GLN A 907 -9.95 -3.39 -10.90
N GLU A 908 -8.76 -3.82 -11.33
CA GLU A 908 -7.48 -3.27 -10.86
C GLU A 908 -7.30 -1.78 -11.22
N ILE A 909 -7.66 -1.34 -12.42
CA ILE A 909 -7.60 0.08 -12.80
C ILE A 909 -8.55 0.92 -11.93
N PHE A 910 -9.75 0.43 -11.63
CA PHE A 910 -10.67 1.06 -10.68
C PHE A 910 -10.09 1.14 -9.25
N LEU A 911 -9.42 0.08 -8.80
CA LEU A 911 -8.84 -0.02 -7.46
C LEU A 911 -7.59 0.86 -7.29
N LEU A 912 -6.60 0.76 -8.18
CA LEU A 912 -5.32 1.49 -8.07
C LEU A 912 -5.49 3.00 -8.19
N TYR A 913 -6.44 3.46 -9.00
CA TYR A 913 -6.63 4.89 -9.32
C TYR A 913 -7.95 5.47 -8.78
N HIS A 914 -8.53 4.83 -7.75
CA HIS A 914 -9.84 5.19 -7.22
C HIS A 914 -9.96 6.69 -6.87
N GLU A 915 -8.95 7.29 -6.24
CA GLU A 915 -8.92 8.71 -5.87
C GLU A 915 -9.09 9.67 -7.06
N GLN A 916 -8.57 9.29 -8.24
CA GLN A 916 -8.64 10.08 -9.47
C GLN A 916 -9.93 9.75 -10.24
N VAL A 917 -10.27 8.46 -10.37
CA VAL A 917 -11.48 7.99 -11.08
C VAL A 917 -12.77 8.50 -10.43
N PHE A 918 -12.83 8.57 -9.08
CA PHE A 918 -14.01 9.11 -8.38
C PHE A 918 -14.32 10.58 -8.72
N GLN A 919 -13.36 11.37 -9.19
CA GLN A 919 -13.58 12.77 -9.58
C GLN A 919 -14.39 12.90 -10.88
N TYR A 920 -14.54 11.82 -11.64
CA TYR A 920 -15.20 11.79 -12.94
C TYR A 920 -16.36 10.78 -13.02
N VAL A 921 -16.76 10.14 -11.91
CA VAL A 921 -17.80 9.10 -11.85
C VAL A 921 -19.09 9.51 -12.56
N SER A 922 -19.59 10.73 -12.33
CA SER A 922 -20.81 11.22 -13.00
C SER A 922 -20.67 11.37 -14.52
N THR A 923 -19.45 11.52 -15.05
CA THR A 923 -19.19 11.44 -16.50
C THR A 923 -19.09 9.99 -16.97
N PHE A 924 -18.48 9.11 -16.19
CA PHE A 924 -18.37 7.69 -16.55
C PHE A 924 -19.74 7.01 -16.55
N GLU A 925 -20.58 7.26 -15.55
CA GLU A 925 -21.96 6.76 -15.45
C GLU A 925 -22.87 7.26 -16.60
N SER A 926 -22.66 8.48 -17.09
CA SER A 926 -23.51 9.09 -18.13
C SER A 926 -23.04 8.91 -19.57
N LEU A 927 -21.74 8.62 -19.80
CA LEU A 927 -21.16 8.50 -21.15
C LEU A 927 -20.50 7.14 -21.45
N ILE A 928 -20.29 6.29 -20.44
CA ILE A 928 -19.53 5.04 -20.58
C ILE A 928 -20.28 3.86 -19.95
N PHE A 929 -20.47 3.83 -18.64
CA PHE A 929 -21.09 2.70 -17.92
C PHE A 929 -22.62 2.84 -17.86
N THR A 930 -23.22 2.95 -19.05
CA THR A 930 -24.66 3.10 -19.25
C THR A 930 -25.37 1.73 -19.27
N SER A 931 -26.71 1.75 -19.17
CA SER A 931 -27.55 0.55 -18.95
C SER A 931 -27.68 -0.40 -20.15
N ASP A 932 -27.05 -0.07 -21.27
CA ASP A 932 -26.96 -0.86 -22.52
C ASP A 932 -25.70 -1.72 -22.59
N ILE A 933 -24.75 -1.57 -21.65
CA ILE A 933 -23.58 -2.44 -21.52
C ILE A 933 -23.94 -3.75 -20.81
N ASP A 934 -23.24 -4.83 -21.17
CA ASP A 934 -23.36 -6.13 -20.52
C ASP A 934 -23.19 -6.05 -18.99
N PHE A 935 -24.03 -6.81 -18.28
CA PHE A 935 -24.10 -6.78 -16.82
C PHE A 935 -22.76 -7.13 -16.16
N CYS A 936 -21.96 -8.05 -16.71
CA CYS A 936 -20.66 -8.44 -16.15
C CYS A 936 -19.66 -7.25 -16.10
N ILE A 937 -19.74 -6.34 -17.07
CA ILE A 937 -18.88 -5.16 -17.14
C ILE A 937 -19.45 -4.04 -16.26
N LEU A 938 -20.78 -3.86 -16.27
CA LEU A 938 -21.46 -2.86 -15.45
C LEU A 938 -21.37 -3.17 -13.94
N GLU A 939 -21.38 -4.45 -13.55
CA GLU A 939 -21.22 -4.87 -12.16
C GLU A 939 -19.88 -4.40 -11.57
N VAL A 940 -18.79 -4.44 -12.35
CA VAL A 940 -17.47 -3.93 -11.91
C VAL A 940 -17.52 -2.44 -11.55
N PHE A 941 -18.25 -1.63 -12.32
CA PHE A 941 -18.44 -0.21 -12.01
C PHE A 941 -19.32 -0.01 -10.77
N GLN A 942 -20.36 -0.82 -10.57
CA GLN A 942 -21.19 -0.79 -9.37
C GLN A 942 -20.40 -1.21 -8.10
N GLN A 943 -19.57 -2.26 -8.20
CA GLN A 943 -18.64 -2.70 -7.17
C GLN A 943 -17.63 -1.60 -6.80
N PHE A 944 -17.11 -0.88 -7.79
CA PHE A 944 -16.24 0.29 -7.58
C PHE A 944 -16.97 1.44 -6.88
N CYS A 945 -18.15 1.85 -7.35
CA CYS A 945 -18.92 2.92 -6.72
C CYS A 945 -19.30 2.60 -5.26
N ALA A 946 -19.57 1.32 -4.96
CA ALA A 946 -19.83 0.83 -3.61
C ALA A 946 -18.66 0.98 -2.61
N LEU A 947 -17.45 1.35 -3.06
CA LEU A 947 -16.31 1.66 -2.20
C LEU A 947 -16.44 2.99 -1.43
N ARG A 948 -17.32 3.91 -1.89
CA ARG A 948 -17.58 5.21 -1.24
C ARG A 948 -19.08 5.50 -1.02
N ALA A 949 -19.93 4.49 -1.22
CA ALA A 949 -21.38 4.58 -1.03
C ALA A 949 -21.80 4.58 0.44
#